data_AF-D3B5T0-F1
#
_entry.id   AF-D3B5T0-F1
#
_cell.length_a   1.000
_cell.length_b   1.000
_cell.length_c   1.000
_cell.angle_alpha   90.00
_cell.angle_beta   90.00
_cell.angle_gamma   90.00
#
_symmetry.space_group_name_H-M   'P 1'
#
loop_
_entity.id
_entity.type
_entity.pdbx_description
1 polymer ?
#
loop_
_entity_poly.entity_id
_entity_poly.type
_entity_poly.pdbx_seq_one_letter_code
_entity_poly.pdbx_strand_id
1 'polypeptide(L)'
;MNRFTYSLNNYYKSTSSSSLKCYNNILVGSLRFYSTTHYHGIKLAGNNNNNNSSSNNRDGVSERRNYLLGLSDDQLADRLIEMRKSLEKSKEHLDEIEKISKFLNIPLADVVSSPFNLRSSILAMNAGVSFSHHELRKVITPMDDYERLKRKEQLERQSKSPTRSRGMTASTEQELAVKAEQDERTCQELMKTAPQWVMGELEMPKYSSFHQEDQLATYNPAHVSKWTAHEMIHRWCRFYWCSDQTKYQMYLGAKLNELLPVIHWHALELLDWSDDANVKDVAKRIKGAISYFNGELELLEQEIFKGLNSLDKHGVEADDLMHHPTAVLDWSQLNSVTDTMLYVKSHHSRLQSEPFVTVLEALSKINGNQQQYFIDTIRGYRAYIEKCFDQLLFDTLELDTKLSLQNRDNRLKVDLLMREANRQFQVYYQYGMSGDKSAASDLSRLEHLCRSLQKKPTKEFMLEAKNYLNPSMLANGFNINQDPKAELLSSKQVHEGLISCIPATATMIEYCIERKLLMLPNIQSMDELILHFSNSTFFYQRKSISNRFNQFLNSLTDTLPIIFKHLIDFENLIVQQTKDSMDYWIEELSVSIDEELDSDEMALFTFIPSRSYRIIEINHSLLSQLHKTFSEDIDAKIQELEVSYNNKKIIEREIQKLHDGLEKLVSQSFNQEIYDHPTIYLVGLFDGQFYSLDMLFEWKKIWNFLKSNENGLKYNDLKSHSIKLFEESGKKFNEKEFISTLLELNQYGAVGMFPEIE
;
A
#
# COMPACT_ATOMS: atom_id res chain seq x y z
N MET A 1 -25.90 7.81 -30.83
CA MET A 1 -25.77 6.36 -30.53
C MET A 1 -26.37 6.12 -29.16
N ASN A 2 -27.59 5.56 -29.16
CA ASN A 2 -28.40 5.29 -27.96
C ASN A 2 -28.45 3.77 -27.75
N ARG A 3 -28.49 3.36 -26.47
CA ARG A 3 -28.70 2.01 -25.90
C ARG A 3 -27.46 1.13 -25.71
N PHE A 4 -26.90 1.17 -24.50
CA PHE A 4 -26.41 -0.01 -23.77
C PHE A 4 -26.46 0.26 -22.25
N THR A 5 -27.67 0.23 -21.69
CA THR A 5 -27.89 0.09 -20.24
C THR A 5 -28.47 -1.30 -20.00
N TYR A 6 -27.58 -2.29 -19.87
CA TYR A 6 -27.98 -3.62 -19.40
C TYR A 6 -28.12 -3.60 -17.88
N SER A 7 -29.34 -3.83 -17.42
CA SER A 7 -29.69 -4.03 -16.02
C SER A 7 -29.28 -5.45 -15.58
N LEU A 8 -28.33 -5.55 -14.65
CA LEU A 8 -27.86 -6.79 -14.00
C LEU A 8 -28.92 -7.46 -13.10
N ASN A 9 -30.06 -6.80 -12.83
CA ASN A 9 -31.14 -7.35 -12.02
C ASN A 9 -31.87 -8.56 -12.64
N ASN A 10 -31.65 -8.86 -13.92
CA ASN A 10 -32.22 -10.04 -14.57
C ASN A 10 -31.29 -11.27 -14.60
N TYR A 11 -30.03 -11.16 -14.16
CA TYR A 11 -29.07 -12.28 -14.24
C TYR A 11 -29.14 -13.26 -13.04
N TYR A 12 -29.87 -12.92 -11.98
CA TYR A 12 -29.99 -13.76 -10.77
C TYR A 12 -31.32 -14.54 -10.66
N LYS A 13 -32.13 -14.59 -11.72
CA LYS A 13 -33.30 -15.48 -11.77
C LYS A 13 -33.01 -16.65 -12.70
N SER A 14 -32.94 -17.83 -12.08
CA SER A 14 -32.78 -19.18 -12.67
C SER A 14 -31.36 -19.60 -13.09
N THR A 15 -30.53 -19.95 -12.11
CA THR A 15 -29.58 -21.06 -12.28
C THR A 15 -30.01 -22.20 -11.35
N SER A 16 -30.33 -23.35 -11.94
CA SER A 16 -30.67 -24.56 -11.21
C SER A 16 -29.46 -25.08 -10.44
N SER A 17 -29.67 -25.52 -9.20
CA SER A 17 -28.67 -26.02 -8.23
C SER A 17 -27.87 -27.28 -8.66
N SER A 18 -27.90 -27.66 -9.93
CA SER A 18 -27.29 -28.89 -10.46
C SER A 18 -25.85 -28.70 -10.96
N SER A 19 -25.46 -27.52 -11.43
CA SER A 19 -24.08 -27.27 -11.92
C SER A 19 -23.05 -27.10 -10.78
N LEU A 20 -23.48 -26.66 -9.59
CA LEU A 20 -22.61 -26.48 -8.42
C LEU A 20 -22.08 -27.79 -7.82
N LYS A 21 -22.72 -28.94 -8.07
CA LYS A 21 -22.25 -30.24 -7.57
C LYS A 21 -20.96 -30.75 -8.24
N CYS A 22 -20.63 -30.27 -9.44
CA CYS A 22 -19.40 -30.68 -10.14
C CYS A 22 -18.14 -30.06 -9.51
N TYR A 23 -18.26 -28.86 -8.93
CA TYR A 23 -17.17 -28.15 -8.26
C TYR A 23 -16.66 -28.89 -7.01
N ASN A 24 -17.58 -29.56 -6.29
CA ASN A 24 -17.31 -30.40 -5.12
C ASN A 24 -16.43 -31.63 -5.40
N ASN A 25 -16.08 -31.94 -6.65
CA ASN A 25 -15.15 -33.03 -6.98
C ASN A 25 -13.81 -32.53 -7.52
N ILE A 26 -13.75 -31.32 -8.09
CA ILE A 26 -12.57 -30.85 -8.83
C ILE A 26 -11.49 -30.30 -7.87
N LEU A 27 -11.83 -29.56 -6.82
CA LEU A 27 -10.87 -29.09 -5.79
C LEU A 27 -10.72 -30.03 -4.57
N VAL A 28 -11.52 -31.09 -4.55
CA VAL A 28 -11.84 -31.88 -3.36
C VAL A 28 -11.15 -33.25 -3.37
N GLY A 29 -10.65 -33.68 -4.53
CA GLY A 29 -10.18 -35.04 -4.76
C GLY A 29 -8.89 -35.45 -4.03
N SER A 30 -7.88 -34.58 -3.87
CA SER A 30 -6.55 -35.07 -3.48
C SER A 30 -6.32 -35.16 -1.96
N LEU A 31 -6.74 -34.17 -1.17
CA LEU A 31 -6.55 -34.19 0.30
C LEU A 31 -7.70 -34.89 1.05
N ARG A 32 -8.94 -34.81 0.55
CA ARG A 32 -10.14 -35.29 1.25
C ARG A 32 -10.34 -36.80 1.15
N PHE A 33 -9.99 -37.39 -0.01
CA PHE A 33 -10.27 -38.80 -0.34
C PHE A 33 -9.47 -39.81 0.49
N TYR A 34 -8.55 -39.35 1.35
CA TYR A 34 -7.77 -40.23 2.22
C TYR A 34 -7.76 -39.80 3.69
N SER A 35 -8.01 -38.53 4.03
CA SER A 35 -8.13 -38.13 5.44
C SER A 35 -9.41 -38.63 6.11
N THR A 36 -10.50 -38.90 5.38
CA THR A 36 -11.78 -39.32 5.97
C THR A 36 -12.04 -40.81 5.76
N THR A 37 -11.78 -41.32 4.55
CA THR A 37 -11.93 -42.74 4.17
C THR A 37 -10.86 -43.64 4.79
N HIS A 38 -9.60 -43.21 4.85
CA HIS A 38 -8.53 -43.97 5.51
C HIS A 38 -8.60 -43.84 7.03
N TYR A 39 -9.03 -42.68 7.55
CA TYR A 39 -9.29 -42.48 8.98
C TYR A 39 -10.45 -43.34 9.49
N HIS A 40 -11.57 -43.40 8.75
CA HIS A 40 -12.64 -44.36 9.07
C HIS A 40 -12.17 -45.81 8.89
N GLY A 41 -11.31 -46.12 7.90
CA GLY A 41 -10.69 -47.43 7.77
C GLY A 41 -9.80 -47.86 8.95
N ILE A 42 -8.97 -46.95 9.48
CA ILE A 42 -8.08 -47.21 10.63
C ILE A 42 -8.88 -47.30 11.93
N LYS A 43 -9.91 -46.46 12.14
CA LYS A 43 -10.81 -46.56 13.30
C LYS A 43 -11.64 -47.85 13.28
N LEU A 44 -12.11 -48.27 12.10
CA LEU A 44 -12.87 -49.52 11.94
C LEU A 44 -12.00 -50.78 12.07
N ALA A 45 -10.71 -50.71 11.75
CA ALA A 45 -9.77 -51.82 11.96
C ALA A 45 -9.28 -51.95 13.41
N GLY A 46 -9.33 -50.87 14.19
CA GLY A 46 -8.73 -50.81 15.53
C GLY A 46 -9.68 -50.87 16.73
N ASN A 47 -11.00 -50.69 16.56
CA ASN A 47 -11.87 -50.61 17.73
C ASN A 47 -13.32 -51.07 17.47
N ASN A 48 -13.57 -52.37 17.68
CA ASN A 48 -14.91 -52.96 17.60
C ASN A 48 -15.59 -53.13 18.98
N ASN A 49 -15.07 -52.52 20.05
CA ASN A 49 -15.65 -52.59 21.39
C ASN A 49 -15.56 -51.23 22.11
N ASN A 50 -16.57 -50.37 21.94
CA ASN A 50 -17.23 -49.65 23.04
C ASN A 50 -18.25 -48.63 22.51
N ASN A 51 -19.48 -48.79 22.98
CA ASN A 51 -20.59 -47.85 22.75
C ASN A 51 -20.47 -46.62 23.66
N ASN A 52 -20.90 -45.48 23.12
CA ASN A 52 -21.35 -44.29 23.84
C ASN A 52 -20.33 -43.55 24.72
N SER A 53 -19.44 -42.79 24.09
CA SER A 53 -19.02 -41.50 24.64
C SER A 53 -18.95 -40.44 23.54
N SER A 54 -19.87 -39.47 23.59
CA SER A 54 -19.84 -38.26 22.77
C SER A 54 -18.78 -37.25 23.25
N SER A 55 -17.67 -37.75 23.79
CA SER A 55 -16.58 -36.93 24.34
C SER A 55 -15.57 -36.63 23.24
N ASN A 56 -15.48 -35.34 22.92
CA ASN A 56 -14.35 -34.64 22.30
C ASN A 56 -14.00 -34.99 20.85
N ASN A 57 -14.70 -34.32 19.93
CA ASN A 57 -14.31 -34.15 18.52
C ASN A 57 -12.94 -33.42 18.32
N ARG A 58 -12.24 -33.05 19.42
CA ARG A 58 -10.92 -32.39 19.37
C ARG A 58 -9.80 -33.36 18.97
N ASP A 59 -9.92 -34.64 19.30
CA ASP A 59 -8.86 -35.61 19.03
C ASP A 59 -8.69 -35.83 17.52
N GLY A 60 -9.78 -35.81 16.75
CA GLY A 60 -9.75 -35.99 15.29
C GLY A 60 -9.05 -34.87 14.51
N VAL A 61 -8.99 -33.65 15.06
CA VAL A 61 -8.38 -32.48 14.40
C VAL A 61 -6.86 -32.58 14.45
N SER A 62 -6.31 -32.80 15.65
CA SER A 62 -4.87 -33.01 15.84
C SER A 62 -4.38 -34.22 15.05
N GLU A 63 -5.17 -35.29 15.00
CA GLU A 63 -4.88 -36.50 14.23
C GLU A 63 -4.71 -36.25 12.72
N ARG A 64 -5.50 -35.37 12.09
CA ARG A 64 -5.34 -35.04 10.66
C ARG A 64 -4.04 -34.30 10.35
N ARG A 65 -3.64 -33.37 11.22
CA ARG A 65 -2.37 -32.66 11.09
C ARG A 65 -1.18 -33.58 11.34
N ASN A 66 -1.26 -34.42 12.38
CA ASN A 66 -0.26 -35.43 12.68
C ASN A 66 -0.11 -36.47 11.55
N TYR A 67 -1.21 -36.80 10.87
CA TYR A 67 -1.16 -37.63 9.67
C TYR A 67 -0.32 -36.98 8.57
N LEU A 68 -0.50 -35.68 8.28
CA LEU A 68 0.35 -34.98 7.31
C LEU A 68 1.82 -34.94 7.74
N LEU A 69 2.09 -34.74 9.03
CA LEU A 69 3.46 -34.81 9.57
C LEU A 69 4.10 -36.20 9.41
N GLY A 70 3.29 -37.26 9.50
CA GLY A 70 3.73 -38.64 9.35
C GLY A 70 3.98 -39.09 7.89
N LEU A 71 3.51 -38.35 6.89
CA LEU A 71 3.81 -38.63 5.49
C LEU A 71 5.29 -38.34 5.18
N SER A 72 5.88 -39.13 4.28
CA SER A 72 7.16 -38.74 3.69
C SER A 72 6.98 -37.48 2.83
N ASP A 73 8.06 -36.71 2.64
CA ASP A 73 8.00 -35.48 1.84
C ASP A 73 7.56 -35.78 0.39
N ASP A 74 7.92 -36.95 -0.14
CA ASP A 74 7.50 -37.43 -1.45
C ASP A 74 5.99 -37.72 -1.50
N GLN A 75 5.45 -38.43 -0.50
CA GLN A 75 4.02 -38.74 -0.43
C GLN A 75 3.17 -37.48 -0.31
N LEU A 76 3.65 -36.49 0.45
CA LEU A 76 2.97 -35.22 0.57
C LEU A 76 3.11 -34.41 -0.73
N ALA A 77 4.28 -34.44 -1.37
CA ALA A 77 4.50 -33.77 -2.64
C ALA A 77 3.58 -34.28 -3.75
N ASP A 78 3.42 -35.60 -3.88
CA ASP A 78 2.50 -36.19 -4.87
C ASP A 78 1.06 -35.68 -4.70
N ARG A 79 0.60 -35.54 -3.45
CA ARG A 79 -0.74 -35.01 -3.14
C ARG A 79 -0.89 -33.53 -3.48
N LEU A 80 0.18 -32.76 -3.28
CA LEU A 80 0.22 -31.34 -3.64
C LEU A 80 0.22 -31.15 -5.16
N ILE A 81 0.90 -32.01 -5.92
CA ILE A 81 0.83 -32.06 -7.38
C ILE A 81 -0.61 -32.32 -7.84
N GLU A 82 -1.31 -33.27 -7.23
CA GLU A 82 -2.73 -33.51 -7.55
C GLU A 82 -3.62 -32.31 -7.22
N MET A 83 -3.35 -31.62 -6.10
CA MET A 83 -4.07 -30.40 -5.71
C MET A 83 -3.81 -29.25 -6.70
N ARG A 84 -2.58 -29.10 -7.20
CA ARG A 84 -2.23 -28.15 -8.26
C ARG A 84 -2.94 -28.47 -9.57
N LYS A 85 -2.90 -29.72 -10.03
CA LYS A 85 -3.62 -30.17 -11.24
C LYS A 85 -5.12 -29.91 -11.14
N SER A 86 -5.66 -30.06 -9.94
CA SER A 86 -7.06 -29.73 -9.61
C SER A 86 -7.34 -28.23 -9.74
N LEU A 87 -6.44 -27.37 -9.27
CA LEU A 87 -6.52 -25.91 -9.48
C LEU A 87 -6.43 -25.56 -10.97
N GLU A 88 -5.53 -26.18 -11.74
CA GLU A 88 -5.41 -25.94 -13.19
C GLU A 88 -6.72 -26.29 -13.92
N LYS A 89 -7.35 -27.41 -13.58
CA LYS A 89 -8.69 -27.76 -14.08
C LYS A 89 -9.76 -26.76 -13.66
N SER A 90 -9.65 -26.18 -12.46
CA SER A 90 -10.61 -25.16 -12.02
C SER A 90 -10.60 -23.89 -12.89
N LYS A 91 -9.54 -23.66 -13.69
CA LYS A 91 -9.52 -22.59 -14.70
C LYS A 91 -10.54 -22.81 -15.83
N GLU A 92 -11.10 -24.00 -15.97
CA GLU A 92 -12.28 -24.22 -16.83
C GLU A 92 -13.53 -23.49 -16.30
N HIS A 93 -13.50 -23.03 -15.04
CA HIS A 93 -14.54 -22.27 -14.37
C HIS A 93 -14.10 -20.83 -14.06
N LEU A 94 -13.30 -20.23 -14.96
CA LEU A 94 -12.82 -18.85 -14.82
C LEU A 94 -13.92 -17.85 -14.45
N ASP A 95 -15.13 -17.99 -15.00
CA ASP A 95 -16.27 -17.13 -14.66
C ASP A 95 -16.65 -17.13 -13.17
N GLU A 96 -16.59 -18.29 -12.50
CA GLU A 96 -16.90 -18.38 -11.06
C GLU A 96 -15.74 -17.85 -10.21
N ILE A 97 -14.50 -18.11 -10.62
CA ILE A 97 -13.32 -17.58 -9.93
C ILE A 97 -13.27 -16.04 -10.08
N GLU A 98 -13.65 -15.52 -11.25
CA GLU A 98 -13.77 -14.09 -11.47
C GLU A 98 -14.84 -13.47 -10.57
N LYS A 99 -15.94 -14.18 -10.24
CA LYS A 99 -16.90 -13.72 -9.23
C LYS A 99 -16.29 -13.62 -7.84
N ILE A 100 -15.39 -14.55 -7.46
CA ILE A 100 -14.67 -14.47 -6.18
C ILE A 100 -13.76 -13.24 -6.18
N SER A 101 -12.96 -13.05 -7.24
CA SER A 101 -12.10 -11.88 -7.42
C SER A 101 -12.89 -10.57 -7.36
N LYS A 102 -14.01 -10.47 -8.08
CA LYS A 102 -14.92 -9.30 -8.07
C LYS A 102 -15.55 -9.08 -6.70
N PHE A 103 -15.97 -10.15 -6.01
CA PHE A 103 -16.56 -10.05 -4.68
C PHE A 103 -15.56 -9.54 -3.64
N LEU A 104 -14.36 -10.13 -3.66
CA LEU A 104 -13.26 -9.77 -2.78
C LEU A 104 -12.63 -8.44 -3.16
N ASN A 105 -12.84 -7.95 -4.39
CA ASN A 105 -12.22 -6.74 -4.92
C ASN A 105 -10.68 -6.81 -4.90
N ILE A 106 -10.15 -7.93 -5.40
CA ILE A 106 -8.70 -8.18 -5.57
C ILE A 106 -8.46 -8.78 -6.96
N PRO A 107 -7.27 -8.65 -7.56
CA PRO A 107 -6.98 -9.23 -8.87
C PRO A 107 -7.22 -10.74 -8.92
N LEU A 108 -7.71 -11.22 -10.07
CA LEU A 108 -7.92 -12.65 -10.32
C LEU A 108 -6.64 -13.46 -10.07
N ALA A 109 -5.48 -12.91 -10.42
CA ALA A 109 -4.18 -13.52 -10.18
C ALA A 109 -3.88 -13.78 -8.69
N ASP A 110 -4.43 -12.98 -7.75
CA ASP A 110 -4.25 -13.23 -6.31
C ASP A 110 -5.07 -14.43 -5.84
N VAL A 111 -6.28 -14.57 -6.41
CA VAL A 111 -7.20 -15.66 -6.08
C VAL A 111 -6.64 -17.00 -6.56
N VAL A 112 -5.97 -17.05 -7.71
CA VAL A 112 -5.48 -18.30 -8.33
C VAL A 112 -3.98 -18.51 -8.23
N SER A 113 -3.25 -17.73 -7.43
CA SER A 113 -1.79 -17.87 -7.29
C SER A 113 -1.39 -19.23 -6.71
N SER A 114 -2.20 -19.79 -5.82
CA SER A 114 -2.02 -21.14 -5.27
C SER A 114 -3.36 -21.80 -4.91
N PRO A 115 -3.38 -23.13 -4.74
CA PRO A 115 -4.58 -23.82 -4.27
C PRO A 115 -5.03 -23.33 -2.89
N PHE A 116 -4.10 -22.92 -2.03
CA PHE A 116 -4.41 -22.38 -0.71
C PHE A 116 -4.92 -20.94 -0.78
N ASN A 117 -4.43 -20.10 -1.71
CA ASN A 117 -4.98 -18.76 -1.95
C ASN A 117 -6.43 -18.82 -2.43
N LEU A 118 -6.76 -19.76 -3.32
CA LEU A 118 -8.16 -19.94 -3.74
C LEU A 118 -9.03 -20.38 -2.57
N ARG A 119 -8.53 -21.28 -1.72
CA ARG A 119 -9.26 -21.75 -0.54
C ARG A 119 -9.48 -20.65 0.50
N SER A 120 -8.43 -19.90 0.84
CA SER A 120 -8.55 -18.74 1.74
C SER A 120 -9.46 -17.67 1.14
N SER A 121 -9.45 -17.46 -0.17
CA SER A 121 -10.37 -16.56 -0.90
C SER A 121 -11.83 -16.97 -0.75
N ILE A 122 -12.14 -18.26 -0.91
CA ILE A 122 -13.52 -18.77 -0.74
C ILE A 122 -13.95 -18.64 0.73
N LEU A 123 -13.09 -18.99 1.68
CA LEU A 123 -13.37 -18.88 3.12
C LEU A 123 -13.62 -17.43 3.54
N ALA A 124 -12.79 -16.52 3.05
CA ALA A 124 -12.93 -15.08 3.26
C ALA A 124 -14.21 -14.54 2.63
N MET A 125 -14.50 -14.89 1.38
CA MET A 125 -15.74 -14.51 0.70
C MET A 125 -16.97 -15.00 1.48
N ASN A 126 -16.97 -16.27 1.91
CA ASN A 126 -18.05 -16.83 2.72
C ASN A 126 -18.20 -16.13 4.07
N ALA A 127 -17.11 -15.62 4.64
CA ALA A 127 -17.12 -14.78 5.84
C ALA A 127 -17.49 -13.31 5.57
N GLY A 128 -17.82 -12.95 4.33
CA GLY A 128 -18.16 -11.59 3.93
C GLY A 128 -16.97 -10.63 3.90
N VAL A 129 -15.73 -11.14 3.85
CA VAL A 129 -14.54 -10.32 3.64
C VAL A 129 -14.61 -9.69 2.25
N SER A 130 -14.27 -8.42 2.16
CA SER A 130 -13.99 -7.75 0.89
C SER A 130 -12.87 -6.74 1.13
N PHE A 131 -12.14 -6.43 0.07
CA PHE A 131 -11.05 -5.49 0.09
C PHE A 131 -11.48 -4.11 -0.40
N SER A 132 -10.89 -3.11 0.21
CA SER A 132 -10.82 -1.77 -0.33
C SER A 132 -9.38 -1.53 -0.72
N HIS A 133 -9.15 -1.16 -1.98
CA HIS A 133 -7.83 -0.78 -2.45
C HIS A 133 -7.30 0.35 -1.56
N HIS A 134 -6.07 0.19 -1.09
CA HIS A 134 -5.34 1.11 -0.24
C HIS A 134 -5.43 2.55 -0.75
N GLU A 135 -5.09 2.69 -2.02
CA GLU A 135 -5.03 3.96 -2.73
C GLU A 135 -6.41 4.61 -2.81
N LEU A 136 -7.51 3.85 -2.86
CA LEU A 136 -8.87 4.39 -2.96
C LEU A 136 -9.38 5.04 -1.66
N ARG A 137 -8.57 5.04 -0.59
CA ARG A 137 -8.99 5.54 0.71
C ARG A 137 -8.60 7.02 0.86
N LYS A 138 -9.58 7.89 1.07
CA LYS A 138 -9.37 9.16 1.76
C LYS A 138 -8.85 8.90 3.18
N VAL A 139 -7.60 9.27 3.37
CA VAL A 139 -6.95 9.47 4.65
C VAL A 139 -7.77 10.47 5.46
N ILE A 140 -8.27 10.04 6.61
CA ILE A 140 -8.91 10.95 7.56
C ILE A 140 -7.78 11.55 8.38
N THR A 141 -7.40 12.79 8.06
CA THR A 141 -6.36 13.49 8.80
C THR A 141 -6.96 14.18 10.02
N PRO A 142 -6.15 14.49 11.03
CA PRO A 142 -6.60 15.32 12.15
C PRO A 142 -7.14 16.66 11.68
N MET A 143 -6.63 17.16 10.55
CA MET A 143 -7.03 18.41 9.94
C MET A 143 -8.48 18.40 9.44
N ASP A 144 -9.00 17.25 8.97
CA ASP A 144 -10.39 17.13 8.53
C ASP A 144 -11.39 17.47 9.67
N ASP A 145 -11.04 17.16 10.92
CA ASP A 145 -11.87 17.47 12.10
C ASP A 145 -11.41 18.76 12.82
N TYR A 146 -10.11 19.09 12.83
CA TYR A 146 -9.57 20.32 13.42
C TYR A 146 -10.06 21.58 12.70
N GLU A 147 -10.02 21.63 11.36
CA GLU A 147 -10.54 22.77 10.59
C GLU A 147 -12.03 23.01 10.85
N ARG A 148 -12.79 21.93 11.03
CA ARG A 148 -14.21 21.99 11.37
C ARG A 148 -14.41 22.57 12.77
N LEU A 149 -13.61 22.14 13.75
CA LEU A 149 -13.64 22.66 15.12
C LEU A 149 -13.24 24.15 15.16
N LYS A 150 -12.16 24.53 14.47
CA LYS A 150 -11.71 25.92 14.31
C LYS A 150 -12.77 26.81 13.67
N ARG A 151 -13.41 26.36 12.59
CA ARG A 151 -14.53 27.09 11.94
C ARG A 151 -15.74 27.22 12.85
N LYS A 152 -16.09 26.16 13.59
CA LYS A 152 -17.20 26.20 14.56
C LYS A 152 -16.90 27.20 15.68
N GLU A 153 -15.70 27.19 16.24
CA GLU A 153 -15.29 28.17 17.25
C GLU A 153 -15.32 29.60 16.71
N GLN A 154 -14.84 29.82 15.48
CA GLN A 154 -14.92 31.13 14.82
C GLN A 154 -16.37 31.59 14.63
N LEU A 155 -17.28 30.70 14.20
CA LEU A 155 -18.70 30.98 14.06
C LEU A 155 -19.39 31.24 15.41
N GLU A 156 -19.00 30.53 16.47
CA GLU A 156 -19.48 30.78 17.84
C GLU A 156 -18.98 32.12 18.39
N ARG A 157 -17.74 32.52 18.05
CA ARG A 157 -17.19 33.85 18.38
C ARG A 157 -17.91 34.96 17.60
N GLN A 158 -18.25 34.74 16.33
CA GLN A 158 -18.95 35.72 15.50
C GLN A 158 -20.45 35.85 15.86
N SER A 159 -21.10 34.74 16.25
CA SER A 159 -22.52 34.73 16.62
C SER A 159 -22.78 35.26 18.03
N LYS A 160 -21.79 35.21 18.93
CA LYS A 160 -21.83 35.93 20.20
C LYS A 160 -21.52 37.40 19.95
N SER A 161 -22.58 38.18 19.69
CA SER A 161 -22.54 39.62 19.49
C SER A 161 -21.63 40.35 20.51
N PRO A 162 -20.88 41.38 20.11
CA PRO A 162 -19.88 42.09 20.94
C PRO A 162 -20.44 42.79 22.19
N THR A 163 -21.75 42.71 22.44
CA THR A 163 -22.45 43.41 23.53
C THR A 163 -22.34 42.75 24.91
N ARG A 164 -21.60 41.64 25.09
CA ARG A 164 -21.51 40.95 26.39
C ARG A 164 -20.12 40.51 26.89
N SER A 165 -19.00 40.95 26.29
CA SER A 165 -17.64 40.54 26.71
C SER A 165 -17.05 41.31 27.91
N ARG A 166 -17.87 41.78 28.87
CA ARG A 166 -17.35 42.30 30.15
C ARG A 166 -17.06 41.15 31.11
N GLY A 167 -15.92 40.46 30.92
CA GLY A 167 -15.47 39.49 31.92
C GLY A 167 -14.43 38.44 31.51
N MET A 168 -14.04 38.34 30.23
CA MET A 168 -12.85 37.53 29.92
C MET A 168 -11.62 38.30 30.36
N THR A 169 -10.84 37.71 31.27
CA THR A 169 -9.58 38.28 31.72
C THR A 169 -8.53 38.08 30.63
N ALA A 170 -7.53 38.97 30.55
CA ALA A 170 -6.41 38.82 29.64
C ALA A 170 -5.67 37.47 29.82
N SER A 171 -5.72 36.90 31.04
CA SER A 171 -5.20 35.55 31.34
C SER A 171 -5.91 34.47 30.52
N THR A 172 -7.24 34.50 30.44
CA THR A 172 -8.00 33.50 29.68
C THR A 172 -7.75 33.61 28.18
N GLU A 173 -7.54 34.81 27.66
CA GLU A 173 -7.20 35.02 26.24
C GLU A 173 -5.79 34.51 25.91
N GLN A 174 -4.82 34.75 26.80
CA GLN A 174 -3.46 34.22 26.67
C GLN A 174 -3.43 32.68 26.78
N GLU A 175 -4.16 32.09 27.71
CA GLU A 175 -4.29 30.63 27.86
C GLU A 175 -4.90 29.99 26.60
N LEU A 176 -5.91 30.61 25.99
CA LEU A 176 -6.51 30.14 24.73
C LEU A 176 -5.54 30.25 23.55
N ALA A 177 -4.73 31.31 23.50
CA ALA A 177 -3.73 31.50 22.44
C ALA A 177 -2.60 30.46 22.55
N VAL A 178 -2.07 30.23 23.75
CA VAL A 178 -1.04 29.21 24.01
C VAL A 178 -1.57 27.81 23.67
N LYS A 179 -2.81 27.52 24.05
CA LYS A 179 -3.46 26.25 23.70
C LYS A 179 -3.61 26.09 22.19
N ALA A 180 -4.06 27.12 21.47
CA ALA A 180 -4.22 27.07 20.01
C ALA A 180 -2.88 26.87 19.28
N GLU A 181 -1.80 27.50 19.74
CA GLU A 181 -0.45 27.31 19.21
C GLU A 181 0.08 25.89 19.47
N GLN A 182 -0.16 25.36 20.68
CA GLN A 182 0.18 23.98 21.01
C GLN A 182 -0.60 22.99 20.13
N ASP A 183 -1.92 23.19 19.97
CA ASP A 183 -2.77 22.36 19.12
C ASP A 183 -2.30 22.39 17.66
N GLU A 184 -1.89 23.56 17.14
CA GLU A 184 -1.34 23.71 15.80
C GLU A 184 0.01 22.98 15.63
N ARG A 185 0.93 23.10 16.59
CA ARG A 185 2.20 22.37 16.57
C ARG A 185 1.99 20.86 16.59
N THR A 186 1.15 20.37 17.49
CA THR A 186 0.80 18.93 17.56
C THR A 186 0.14 18.46 16.27
N CYS A 187 -0.74 19.27 15.66
CA CYS A 187 -1.32 18.96 14.35
C CYS A 187 -0.25 18.89 13.25
N GLN A 188 0.71 19.82 13.21
CA GLN A 188 1.80 19.81 12.23
C GLN A 188 2.71 18.59 12.38
N GLU A 189 3.09 18.23 13.61
CA GLU A 189 3.89 17.04 13.91
C GLU A 189 3.17 15.75 13.47
N LEU A 190 1.87 15.65 13.71
CA LEU A 190 1.07 14.50 13.30
C LEU A 190 0.77 14.49 11.80
N MET A 191 0.73 15.65 11.14
CA MET A 191 0.64 15.68 9.68
C MET A 191 1.90 15.16 8.99
N LYS A 192 3.06 15.24 9.64
CA LYS A 192 4.30 14.60 9.15
C LYS A 192 4.23 13.07 9.22
N THR A 193 3.37 12.51 10.07
CA THR A 193 3.15 11.06 10.20
C THR A 193 1.85 10.58 9.54
N ALA A 194 1.09 11.50 8.95
CA ALA A 194 -0.05 11.16 8.12
C ALA A 194 0.44 10.54 6.80
N PRO A 195 -0.37 9.68 6.15
CA PRO A 195 -0.03 9.14 4.85
C PRO A 195 0.19 10.23 3.82
N GLN A 196 1.20 10.04 3.00
CA GLN A 196 1.56 10.94 1.92
C GLN A 196 1.77 10.11 0.66
N TRP A 197 1.36 10.65 -0.48
CA TRP A 197 1.77 10.10 -1.75
C TRP A 197 3.27 10.37 -1.90
N VAL A 198 4.06 9.31 -1.86
CA VAL A 198 5.51 9.35 -2.02
C VAL A 198 5.81 8.39 -3.15
N MET A 199 6.39 8.91 -4.23
CA MET A 199 6.84 8.09 -5.34
C MET A 199 5.74 7.20 -5.94
N GLY A 200 4.50 7.70 -5.99
CA GLY A 200 3.38 7.00 -6.61
C GLY A 200 2.79 5.87 -5.77
N GLU A 201 3.21 5.80 -4.50
CA GLU A 201 2.66 4.92 -3.48
C GLU A 201 2.10 5.81 -2.36
N LEU A 202 0.91 5.49 -1.84
CA LEU A 202 0.42 6.14 -0.64
C LEU A 202 1.18 5.53 0.55
N GLU A 203 2.34 6.09 0.86
CA GLU A 203 3.16 5.64 1.97
C GLU A 203 2.41 5.90 3.26
N MET A 204 2.20 4.83 4.00
CA MET A 204 1.68 4.86 5.35
C MET A 204 2.81 4.41 6.26
N PRO A 205 3.19 5.19 7.29
CA PRO A 205 4.07 4.66 8.31
C PRO A 205 3.50 3.33 8.81
N LYS A 206 4.33 2.28 8.90
CA LYS A 206 3.92 0.88 9.15
C LYS A 206 2.95 0.73 10.34
N TYR A 207 2.94 1.67 11.28
CA TYR A 207 2.05 1.66 12.43
C TYR A 207 0.89 2.65 12.33
N SER A 208 1.01 3.71 11.51
CA SER A 208 -0.09 4.59 11.15
C SER A 208 -1.12 3.88 10.28
N SER A 209 -0.71 2.87 9.48
CA SER A 209 -1.63 1.95 8.80
C SER A 209 -2.61 1.31 9.77
N PHE A 210 -2.14 0.75 10.89
CA PHE A 210 -3.05 0.18 11.89
C PHE A 210 -3.97 1.22 12.56
N HIS A 211 -3.63 2.51 12.50
CA HIS A 211 -4.48 3.59 13.03
C HIS A 211 -5.47 4.14 12.03
N GLN A 212 -5.29 3.93 10.73
CA GLN A 212 -6.14 4.53 9.70
C GLN A 212 -6.83 3.49 8.79
N GLU A 213 -6.34 2.25 8.78
CA GLU A 213 -6.77 1.17 7.88
C GLU A 213 -7.71 0.12 8.49
N ASP A 214 -7.87 0.12 9.81
CA ASP A 214 -7.92 -1.17 10.53
C ASP A 214 -9.24 -1.96 10.51
N GLN A 215 -10.13 -1.66 9.59
CA GLN A 215 -11.44 -2.32 9.57
C GLN A 215 -11.95 -2.63 8.19
N LEU A 216 -11.31 -2.17 7.12
CA LEU A 216 -11.55 -2.72 5.79
C LEU A 216 -10.30 -3.48 5.40
N ALA A 217 -10.45 -4.69 4.85
CA ALA A 217 -9.29 -5.41 4.33
C ALA A 217 -8.61 -4.52 3.28
N THR A 218 -7.33 -4.22 3.44
CA THR A 218 -6.62 -3.30 2.54
C THR A 218 -5.95 -4.07 1.43
N TYR A 219 -6.27 -3.74 0.18
CA TYR A 219 -5.50 -4.25 -0.96
C TYR A 219 -4.49 -3.18 -1.36
N ASN A 220 -3.22 -3.37 -0.99
CA ASN A 220 -2.16 -2.46 -1.39
C ASN A 220 -1.44 -3.01 -2.63
N PRO A 221 -1.64 -2.41 -3.83
CA PRO A 221 -1.05 -2.91 -5.07
C PRO A 221 0.47 -2.81 -5.12
N ALA A 222 1.10 -1.98 -4.27
CA ALA A 222 2.57 -1.89 -4.17
C ALA A 222 3.18 -3.01 -3.31
N HIS A 223 2.41 -3.59 -2.38
CA HIS A 223 2.87 -4.65 -1.48
C HIS A 223 2.53 -6.05 -2.00
N VAL A 224 2.89 -6.28 -3.27
CA VAL A 224 2.47 -7.40 -4.13
C VAL A 224 2.79 -8.78 -3.57
N SER A 225 3.91 -8.90 -2.85
CA SER A 225 4.31 -10.16 -2.27
C SER A 225 3.53 -10.40 -0.98
N LYS A 226 3.64 -9.54 0.03
CA LYS A 226 3.38 -9.94 1.43
C LYS A 226 1.93 -9.89 1.95
N TRP A 227 0.99 -9.20 1.28
CA TRP A 227 -0.16 -8.65 2.02
C TRP A 227 -1.55 -9.19 1.65
N THR A 228 -1.87 -9.47 0.39
CA THR A 228 -3.29 -9.71 0.03
C THR A 228 -3.89 -10.91 0.75
N ALA A 229 -3.27 -12.09 0.65
CA ALA A 229 -3.80 -13.27 1.33
C ALA A 229 -3.59 -13.23 2.85
N HIS A 230 -2.52 -12.58 3.31
CA HIS A 230 -2.23 -12.33 4.72
C HIS A 230 -3.37 -11.53 5.40
N GLU A 231 -3.69 -10.35 4.85
CA GLU A 231 -4.80 -9.49 5.28
C GLU A 231 -6.15 -10.18 5.16
N MET A 232 -6.33 -10.97 4.09
CA MET A 232 -7.55 -11.73 3.89
C MET A 232 -7.79 -12.71 5.04
N ILE A 233 -6.72 -13.39 5.48
CA ILE A 233 -6.78 -14.39 6.54
C ILE A 233 -6.98 -13.72 7.89
N HIS A 234 -6.33 -12.58 8.19
CA HIS A 234 -6.65 -11.80 9.40
C HIS A 234 -8.14 -11.48 9.49
N ARG A 235 -8.71 -11.00 8.38
CA ARG A 235 -10.11 -10.62 8.32
C ARG A 235 -11.04 -11.82 8.40
N TRP A 236 -10.65 -12.98 7.88
CA TRP A 236 -11.40 -14.22 8.06
C TRP A 236 -11.30 -14.78 9.49
N CYS A 237 -10.13 -14.68 10.12
CA CYS A 237 -9.84 -15.18 11.46
C CYS A 237 -10.44 -14.34 12.59
N ARG A 238 -11.03 -13.17 12.28
CA ARG A 238 -11.63 -12.26 13.28
C ARG A 238 -10.57 -11.82 14.28
N PHE A 239 -10.95 -11.54 15.52
CA PHE A 239 -10.04 -11.12 16.57
C PHE A 239 -10.55 -11.53 17.96
N TYR A 240 -9.66 -11.48 18.93
CA TYR A 240 -9.96 -11.60 20.35
C TYR A 240 -10.22 -10.23 20.97
N TRP A 241 -11.25 -10.12 21.81
CA TRP A 241 -11.47 -8.94 22.66
C TRP A 241 -12.36 -9.27 23.86
N CYS A 242 -12.04 -8.71 25.02
CA CYS A 242 -12.97 -8.55 26.13
C CYS A 242 -12.85 -7.14 26.73
N SER A 243 -13.89 -6.66 27.40
CA SER A 243 -13.97 -5.30 27.92
C SER A 243 -12.86 -4.97 28.92
N ASP A 244 -12.42 -5.96 29.69
CA ASP A 244 -11.39 -5.87 30.73
C ASP A 244 -10.05 -6.49 30.30
N GLN A 245 -9.78 -6.63 29.00
CA GLN A 245 -8.55 -7.27 28.52
C GLN A 245 -7.30 -6.53 29.00
N THR A 246 -6.39 -7.28 29.61
CA THR A 246 -5.04 -6.81 29.93
C THR A 246 -4.20 -6.72 28.66
N LYS A 247 -3.10 -5.94 28.70
CA LYS A 247 -2.10 -5.92 27.62
C LYS A 247 -1.58 -7.31 27.27
N TYR A 248 -1.46 -8.19 28.27
CA TYR A 248 -1.03 -9.57 28.08
C TYR A 248 -2.05 -10.42 27.33
N GLN A 249 -3.33 -10.33 27.70
CA GLN A 249 -4.38 -11.01 26.94
C GLN A 249 -4.45 -10.50 25.49
N MET A 250 -4.30 -9.19 25.29
CA MET A 250 -4.22 -8.62 23.95
C MET A 250 -3.01 -9.13 23.17
N TYR A 251 -1.84 -9.25 23.81
CA TYR A 251 -0.64 -9.86 23.22
C TYR A 251 -0.92 -11.29 22.74
N LEU A 252 -1.50 -12.13 23.61
CA LEU A 252 -1.86 -13.50 23.25
C LEU A 252 -2.87 -13.55 22.11
N GLY A 253 -3.88 -12.69 22.15
CA GLY A 253 -4.89 -12.58 21.09
C GLY A 253 -4.28 -12.17 19.75
N ALA A 254 -3.40 -11.16 19.74
CA ALA A 254 -2.71 -10.70 18.55
C ALA A 254 -1.77 -11.79 17.99
N LYS A 255 -0.99 -12.43 18.86
CA LYS A 255 -0.11 -13.54 18.47
C LYS A 255 -0.88 -14.69 17.81
N LEU A 256 -2.04 -15.08 18.38
CA LEU A 256 -2.93 -16.08 17.79
C LEU A 256 -3.48 -15.65 16.42
N ASN A 257 -3.75 -14.35 16.24
CA ASN A 257 -4.24 -13.79 14.97
C ASN A 257 -3.17 -13.85 13.87
N GLU A 258 -1.89 -13.68 14.23
CA GLU A 258 -0.75 -13.74 13.29
C GLU A 258 -0.40 -15.16 12.80
N LEU A 259 -0.77 -16.21 13.55
CA LEU A 259 -0.31 -17.57 13.24
C LEU A 259 -0.68 -18.01 11.81
N LEU A 260 -1.94 -17.87 11.42
CA LEU A 260 -2.39 -18.34 10.10
C LEU A 260 -1.92 -17.47 8.94
N PRO A 261 -1.98 -16.13 9.03
CA PRO A 261 -1.39 -15.25 8.01
C PRO A 261 0.11 -15.52 7.79
N VAL A 262 0.90 -15.69 8.86
CA VAL A 262 2.33 -16.02 8.76
C VAL A 262 2.56 -17.39 8.13
N ILE A 263 1.81 -18.42 8.58
CA ILE A 263 1.88 -19.77 7.99
C ILE A 263 1.55 -19.74 6.51
N HIS A 264 0.46 -19.06 6.15
CA HIS A 264 0.00 -18.98 4.78
C HIS A 264 1.05 -18.30 3.90
N TRP A 265 1.60 -17.19 4.37
CA TRP A 265 2.63 -16.45 3.67
C TRP A 265 3.90 -17.28 3.43
N HIS A 266 4.49 -17.84 4.49
CA HIS A 266 5.78 -18.52 4.40
C HIS A 266 5.69 -19.94 3.80
N ALA A 267 4.53 -20.59 3.87
CA ALA A 267 4.40 -22.01 3.52
C ALA A 267 3.35 -22.36 2.46
N LEU A 268 2.36 -21.52 2.20
CA LEU A 268 1.23 -21.88 1.33
C LEU A 268 1.15 -21.00 0.07
N GLU A 269 1.60 -19.75 0.15
CA GLU A 269 1.53 -18.77 -0.93
C GLU A 269 2.83 -18.64 -1.74
N LEU A 270 3.97 -18.39 -1.09
CA LEU A 270 5.26 -18.03 -1.71
C LEU A 270 5.96 -19.11 -2.53
N LEU A 271 5.26 -20.20 -2.82
CA LEU A 271 5.86 -21.34 -3.48
C LEU A 271 5.63 -21.21 -4.97
N ASP A 272 6.68 -21.48 -5.76
CA ASP A 272 6.51 -21.61 -7.18
C ASP A 272 5.76 -22.93 -7.47
N TRP A 273 4.43 -22.83 -7.48
CA TRP A 273 3.54 -23.91 -7.86
C TRP A 273 3.63 -24.23 -9.35
N SER A 274 4.49 -23.58 -10.14
CA SER A 274 4.65 -23.86 -11.57
C SER A 274 5.65 -24.98 -11.87
N ASP A 275 6.56 -25.30 -10.94
CA ASP A 275 7.61 -26.31 -11.11
C ASP A 275 7.42 -27.52 -10.18
N ASP A 276 7.28 -28.71 -10.78
CA ASP A 276 7.15 -29.97 -10.04
C ASP A 276 8.43 -30.30 -9.22
N ALA A 277 9.59 -29.77 -9.63
CA ALA A 277 10.84 -29.96 -8.90
C ALA A 277 10.82 -29.34 -7.49
N ASN A 278 10.01 -28.31 -7.27
CA ASN A 278 9.94 -27.57 -6.00
C ASN A 278 8.92 -28.15 -5.01
N VAL A 279 8.09 -29.13 -5.41
CA VAL A 279 6.96 -29.59 -4.59
C VAL A 279 7.40 -30.34 -3.33
N LYS A 280 8.58 -30.97 -3.34
CA LYS A 280 9.16 -31.55 -2.11
C LYS A 280 9.49 -30.48 -1.07
N ASP A 281 9.96 -29.32 -1.49
CA ASP A 281 10.22 -28.20 -0.58
C ASP A 281 8.92 -27.57 -0.09
N VAL A 282 7.87 -27.55 -0.92
CA VAL A 282 6.50 -27.22 -0.47
C VAL A 282 6.05 -28.18 0.63
N ALA A 283 6.20 -29.49 0.43
CA ALA A 283 5.83 -30.50 1.41
C ALA A 283 6.54 -30.29 2.75
N LYS A 284 7.86 -30.05 2.72
CA LYS A 284 8.66 -29.72 3.91
C LYS A 284 8.16 -28.46 4.60
N ARG A 285 7.86 -27.41 3.84
CA ARG A 285 7.36 -26.14 4.38
C ARG A 285 6.00 -26.29 5.04
N ILE A 286 5.09 -27.06 4.45
CA ILE A 286 3.78 -27.35 5.07
C ILE A 286 3.95 -28.10 6.38
N LYS A 287 4.84 -29.12 6.41
CA LYS A 287 5.15 -29.84 7.66
C LYS A 287 5.78 -28.91 8.70
N GLY A 288 6.72 -28.05 8.27
CA GLY A 288 7.30 -27.00 9.10
C GLY A 288 6.27 -26.03 9.65
N ALA A 289 5.29 -25.63 8.85
CA ALA A 289 4.22 -24.74 9.25
C ALA A 289 3.26 -25.38 10.27
N ILE A 290 2.93 -26.67 10.11
CA ILE A 290 2.14 -27.42 11.09
C ILE A 290 2.91 -27.55 12.41
N SER A 291 4.20 -27.88 12.35
CA SER A 291 5.06 -27.95 13.54
C SER A 291 5.20 -26.60 14.23
N TYR A 292 5.42 -25.53 13.46
CA TYR A 292 5.48 -24.15 13.95
C TYR A 292 4.16 -23.77 14.64
N PHE A 293 3.02 -24.02 13.99
CA PHE A 293 1.70 -23.76 14.56
C PHE A 293 1.51 -24.45 15.90
N ASN A 294 1.79 -25.76 15.97
CA ASN A 294 1.64 -26.52 17.21
C ASN A 294 2.62 -26.04 18.28
N GLY A 295 3.88 -25.77 17.92
CA GLY A 295 4.91 -25.27 18.83
C GLY A 295 4.56 -23.89 19.41
N GLU A 296 4.08 -22.95 18.59
CA GLU A 296 3.64 -21.64 19.06
C GLU A 296 2.42 -21.76 19.99
N LEU A 297 1.48 -22.67 19.71
CA LEU A 297 0.36 -22.93 20.61
C LEU A 297 0.80 -23.50 21.96
N GLU A 298 1.81 -24.36 21.98
CA GLU A 298 2.41 -24.89 23.21
C GLU A 298 3.21 -23.81 23.97
N LEU A 299 3.99 -22.98 23.27
CA LEU A 299 4.70 -21.86 23.86
C LEU A 299 3.75 -20.86 24.49
N LEU A 300 2.61 -20.57 23.84
CA LEU A 300 1.57 -19.70 24.42
C LEU A 300 0.95 -20.27 25.71
N GLU A 301 0.96 -21.59 25.89
CA GLU A 301 0.57 -22.21 27.17
C GLU A 301 1.65 -22.05 28.25
N GLN A 302 2.93 -22.04 27.85
CA GLN A 302 4.08 -22.01 28.76
C GLN A 302 4.52 -20.58 29.13
N GLU A 303 4.38 -19.59 28.25
CA GLU A 303 4.86 -18.21 28.40
C GLU A 303 3.98 -17.30 29.27
N ILE A 304 3.08 -17.85 30.09
CA ILE A 304 2.14 -17.10 30.95
C ILE A 304 2.79 -16.16 31.98
N PHE A 305 4.13 -16.11 32.12
CA PHE A 305 4.75 -15.42 33.26
C PHE A 305 5.99 -14.53 33.06
N LYS A 306 6.65 -14.43 31.89
CA LYS A 306 8.02 -13.85 31.85
C LYS A 306 8.28 -12.62 30.97
N GLY A 307 7.47 -12.32 29.95
CA GLY A 307 7.90 -11.40 28.88
C GLY A 307 7.65 -9.90 29.06
N LEU A 308 6.58 -9.47 29.75
CA LEU A 308 6.11 -8.07 29.62
C LEU A 308 6.76 -7.04 30.54
N ASN A 309 7.44 -7.44 31.62
CA ASN A 309 8.00 -6.50 32.60
C ASN A 309 9.45 -6.06 32.32
N SER A 310 10.13 -6.60 31.30
CA SER A 310 11.56 -6.32 31.04
C SER A 310 11.81 -5.23 30.00
N LEU A 311 10.81 -4.83 29.19
CA LEU A 311 11.02 -3.96 28.02
C LEU A 311 10.68 -2.48 28.23
N ASP A 312 10.01 -2.10 29.33
CA ASP A 312 9.90 -0.69 29.72
C ASP A 312 11.29 -0.05 30.01
N LYS A 313 12.36 -0.85 30.09
CA LYS A 313 13.73 -0.39 30.37
C LYS A 313 14.62 -0.23 29.13
N HIS A 314 14.25 -0.78 27.98
CA HIS A 314 15.08 -0.77 26.79
C HIS A 314 14.22 -0.33 25.62
N GLY A 315 14.19 0.99 25.37
CA GLY A 315 13.55 1.55 24.20
C GLY A 315 14.12 0.89 22.95
N VAL A 316 13.31 0.04 22.33
CA VAL A 316 13.62 -0.49 21.00
C VAL A 316 13.39 0.65 20.03
N GLU A 317 14.46 1.24 19.51
CA GLU A 317 14.39 2.15 18.38
C GLU A 317 13.88 1.34 17.17
N ALA A 318 12.76 1.79 16.60
CA ALA A 318 12.00 1.02 15.61
C ALA A 318 12.67 0.99 14.22
N ASP A 319 13.70 1.81 14.01
CA ASP A 319 14.26 2.08 12.67
C ASP A 319 15.28 1.03 12.22
N ASP A 320 15.96 0.32 13.13
CA ASP A 320 16.97 -0.71 12.79
C ASP A 320 16.39 -2.05 12.30
N LEU A 321 15.06 -2.21 12.28
CA LEU A 321 14.37 -3.44 11.86
C LEU A 321 13.82 -3.37 10.41
N MET A 322 14.17 -2.33 9.64
CA MET A 322 13.56 -2.01 8.35
C MET A 322 14.05 -2.82 7.14
N HIS A 323 14.91 -3.82 7.31
CA HIS A 323 15.27 -4.70 6.19
C HIS A 323 14.14 -5.69 5.89
N HIS A 324 13.40 -5.43 4.81
CA HIS A 324 12.43 -6.36 4.27
C HIS A 324 13.13 -7.64 3.81
N PRO A 325 12.85 -8.81 4.42
CA PRO A 325 13.38 -10.05 3.89
C PRO A 325 12.77 -10.25 2.50
N THR A 326 13.63 -10.33 1.49
CA THR A 326 13.30 -10.73 0.10
C THR A 326 13.22 -12.25 -0.05
N ALA A 327 13.60 -13.00 0.99
CA ALA A 327 13.61 -14.45 1.05
C ALA A 327 12.67 -14.99 2.13
N VAL A 328 12.22 -16.23 1.94
CA VAL A 328 11.49 -16.97 2.98
C VAL A 328 12.48 -17.26 4.11
N LEU A 329 12.18 -16.76 5.30
CA LEU A 329 12.96 -17.03 6.50
C LEU A 329 12.79 -18.48 6.96
N ASP A 330 13.83 -19.02 7.60
CA ASP A 330 13.70 -20.29 8.32
C ASP A 330 12.68 -20.13 9.47
N TRP A 331 11.92 -21.18 9.78
CA TRP A 331 10.93 -21.15 10.88
C TRP A 331 11.55 -20.73 12.22
N SER A 332 12.83 -21.04 12.45
CA SER A 332 13.59 -20.62 13.63
C SER A 332 13.91 -19.12 13.69
N GLN A 333 13.79 -18.41 12.56
CA GLN A 333 14.06 -16.98 12.42
C GLN A 333 12.79 -16.13 12.48
N LEU A 334 11.59 -16.75 12.45
CA LEU A 334 10.33 -16.04 12.53
C LEU A 334 10.07 -15.58 13.97
N ASN A 335 10.22 -14.27 14.20
CA ASN A 335 9.93 -13.65 15.48
C ASN A 335 8.74 -12.68 15.37
N SER A 336 7.53 -13.16 15.63
CA SER A 336 6.34 -12.31 15.70
C SER A 336 6.16 -11.58 17.03
N VAL A 337 7.08 -11.72 18.00
CA VAL A 337 6.99 -11.04 19.31
C VAL A 337 7.02 -9.53 19.13
N THR A 338 7.96 -9.00 18.35
CA THR A 338 8.13 -7.55 18.18
C THR A 338 6.89 -6.91 17.54
N ASP A 339 6.40 -7.47 16.42
CA ASP A 339 5.18 -6.96 15.76
C ASP A 339 3.95 -7.06 16.70
N THR A 340 3.81 -8.17 17.44
CA THR A 340 2.73 -8.34 18.43
C THR A 340 2.82 -7.30 19.55
N MET A 341 4.02 -7.00 20.05
CA MET A 341 4.22 -5.99 21.09
C MET A 341 3.90 -4.58 20.60
N LEU A 342 4.30 -4.25 19.37
CA LEU A 342 3.97 -2.98 18.74
C LEU A 342 2.46 -2.84 18.50
N TYR A 343 1.79 -3.93 18.10
CA TYR A 343 0.34 -3.99 18.02
C TYR A 343 -0.32 -3.69 19.38
N VAL A 344 0.13 -4.33 20.46
CA VAL A 344 -0.39 -4.07 21.82
C VAL A 344 -0.15 -2.63 22.25
N LYS A 345 1.05 -2.10 22.03
CA LYS A 345 1.41 -0.71 22.36
C LYS A 345 0.49 0.28 21.64
N SER A 346 0.18 0.02 20.37
CA SER A 346 -0.60 0.91 19.51
C SER A 346 -2.11 0.79 19.73
N HIS A 347 -2.61 -0.36 20.17
CA HIS A 347 -4.05 -0.62 20.16
C HIS A 347 -4.70 -0.90 21.52
N HIS A 348 -3.94 -1.17 22.58
CA HIS A 348 -4.55 -1.49 23.88
C HIS A 348 -5.39 -0.33 24.40
N SER A 349 -4.84 0.88 24.47
CA SER A 349 -5.57 2.09 24.88
C SER A 349 -6.75 2.40 23.96
N ARG A 350 -6.57 2.19 22.65
CA ARG A 350 -7.61 2.37 21.64
C ARG A 350 -8.81 1.47 21.86
N LEU A 351 -8.60 0.16 22.00
CA LEU A 351 -9.66 -0.83 22.19
C LEU A 351 -10.34 -0.75 23.57
N GLN A 352 -9.78 0.04 24.48
CA GLN A 352 -10.32 0.34 25.80
C GLN A 352 -11.02 1.71 25.87
N SER A 353 -10.99 2.50 24.78
CA SER A 353 -11.67 3.78 24.71
C SER A 353 -13.18 3.60 24.57
N GLU A 354 -13.97 4.57 25.08
CA GLU A 354 -15.43 4.49 25.10
C GLU A 354 -16.05 4.25 23.72
N PRO A 355 -15.59 4.87 22.61
CA PRO A 355 -16.16 4.61 21.28
C PRO A 355 -16.00 3.14 20.85
N PHE A 356 -14.82 2.53 21.10
CA PHE A 356 -14.59 1.13 20.73
C PHE A 356 -15.36 0.17 21.64
N VAL A 357 -15.35 0.41 22.95
CA VAL A 357 -16.13 -0.39 23.92
C VAL A 357 -17.61 -0.35 23.56
N THR A 358 -18.15 0.82 23.21
CA THR A 358 -19.55 0.99 22.76
C THR A 358 -19.88 0.08 21.58
N VAL A 359 -19.02 0.06 20.55
CA VAL A 359 -19.22 -0.79 19.37
C VAL A 359 -19.10 -2.27 19.73
N LEU A 360 -18.04 -2.65 20.45
CA LEU A 360 -17.75 -4.05 20.77
C LEU A 360 -18.77 -4.66 21.73
N GLU A 361 -19.30 -3.90 22.69
CA GLU A 361 -20.44 -4.31 23.52
C GLU A 361 -21.75 -4.42 22.73
N ALA A 362 -21.95 -3.55 21.73
CA ALA A 362 -23.10 -3.70 20.85
C ALA A 362 -22.99 -4.99 20.03
N LEU A 363 -21.79 -5.31 19.52
CA LEU A 363 -21.49 -6.57 18.81
C LEU A 363 -21.65 -7.79 19.71
N SER A 364 -21.25 -7.72 20.98
CA SER A 364 -21.39 -8.83 21.95
C SER A 364 -22.86 -9.21 22.15
N LYS A 365 -23.77 -8.23 22.14
CA LYS A 365 -25.23 -8.45 22.21
C LYS A 365 -25.81 -9.09 20.94
N ILE A 366 -25.08 -9.04 19.82
CA ILE A 366 -25.45 -9.70 18.55
C ILE A 366 -24.90 -11.10 18.44
N ASN A 367 -23.87 -11.46 19.22
CA ASN A 367 -23.25 -12.78 19.22
C ASN A 367 -24.24 -13.87 19.73
N GLY A 368 -25.22 -14.22 18.90
CA GLY A 368 -26.12 -15.36 19.05
C GLY A 368 -25.61 -16.58 18.27
N ASN A 369 -26.42 -17.64 18.22
CA ASN A 369 -26.05 -18.97 17.70
C ASN A 369 -25.52 -19.03 16.26
N GLN A 370 -25.54 -17.94 15.47
CA GLN A 370 -25.24 -17.97 14.03
C GLN A 370 -23.96 -17.22 13.62
N GLN A 371 -23.49 -16.20 14.36
CA GLN A 371 -22.30 -15.45 13.97
C GLN A 371 -21.68 -14.71 15.16
N GLN A 372 -20.43 -15.01 15.48
CA GLN A 372 -19.64 -14.27 16.47
C GLN A 372 -18.74 -13.26 15.75
N TYR A 373 -18.76 -11.98 16.09
CA TYR A 373 -17.89 -10.99 15.42
C TYR A 373 -16.45 -11.02 15.95
N PHE A 374 -16.30 -11.33 17.23
CA PHE A 374 -15.03 -11.54 17.93
C PHE A 374 -15.20 -12.68 18.93
N ILE A 375 -14.09 -13.18 19.47
CA ILE A 375 -14.09 -14.20 20.52
C ILE A 375 -13.63 -13.57 21.84
N ASP A 376 -14.37 -13.83 22.92
CA ASP A 376 -14.23 -13.12 24.20
C ASP A 376 -13.30 -13.79 25.21
N THR A 377 -12.76 -14.96 24.87
CA THR A 377 -11.78 -15.68 25.70
C THR A 377 -10.60 -16.14 24.86
N ILE A 378 -9.38 -16.09 25.42
CA ILE A 378 -8.17 -16.58 24.74
C ILE A 378 -8.30 -18.05 24.38
N ARG A 379 -8.83 -18.87 25.30
CA ARG A 379 -9.07 -20.30 25.06
C ARG A 379 -10.06 -20.53 23.92
N GLY A 380 -11.12 -19.72 23.86
CA GLY A 380 -12.09 -19.76 22.76
C GLY A 380 -11.44 -19.34 21.44
N TYR A 381 -10.65 -18.27 21.45
CA TYR A 381 -10.02 -17.74 20.25
C TYR A 381 -8.99 -18.70 19.68
N ARG A 382 -8.17 -19.32 20.53
CA ARG A 382 -7.28 -20.42 20.10
C ARG A 382 -8.04 -21.55 19.41
N ALA A 383 -9.10 -22.05 20.04
CA ALA A 383 -9.89 -23.13 19.44
C ALA A 383 -10.52 -22.70 18.10
N TYR A 384 -10.87 -21.41 17.97
CA TYR A 384 -11.34 -20.84 16.72
C TYR A 384 -10.23 -20.78 15.66
N ILE A 385 -9.02 -20.35 15.99
CA ILE A 385 -7.86 -20.33 15.08
C ILE A 385 -7.46 -21.74 14.65
N GLU A 386 -7.43 -22.71 15.57
CA GLU A 386 -7.21 -24.13 15.24
C GLU A 386 -8.26 -24.64 14.24
N LYS A 387 -9.53 -24.30 14.46
CA LYS A 387 -10.61 -24.63 13.53
C LYS A 387 -10.41 -23.95 12.16
N CYS A 388 -10.01 -22.69 12.12
CA CYS A 388 -9.73 -22.00 10.86
C CYS A 388 -8.58 -22.68 10.12
N PHE A 389 -7.51 -23.07 10.80
CA PHE A 389 -6.41 -23.78 10.15
C PHE A 389 -6.88 -25.07 9.48
N ASP A 390 -7.70 -25.82 10.20
CA ASP A 390 -8.29 -27.05 9.72
C ASP A 390 -9.24 -26.84 8.54
N GLN A 391 -10.03 -25.76 8.56
CA GLN A 391 -10.87 -25.37 7.42
C GLN A 391 -10.01 -25.06 6.19
N LEU A 392 -8.91 -24.34 6.38
CA LEU A 392 -7.98 -24.00 5.32
C LEU A 392 -7.34 -25.25 4.72
N LEU A 393 -6.95 -26.24 5.54
CA LEU A 393 -6.25 -27.44 5.08
C LEU A 393 -7.16 -28.55 4.56
N PHE A 394 -8.30 -28.80 5.21
CA PHE A 394 -9.02 -30.07 5.07
C PHE A 394 -10.47 -29.94 4.62
N ASP A 395 -11.14 -28.82 4.90
CA ASP A 395 -12.57 -28.73 4.65
C ASP A 395 -12.90 -28.64 3.15
N THR A 396 -14.10 -29.07 2.79
CA THR A 396 -14.67 -28.73 1.48
C THR A 396 -15.41 -27.44 1.58
N LEU A 397 -15.07 -26.56 0.66
CA LEU A 397 -15.55 -25.21 0.63
C LEU A 397 -16.65 -25.13 -0.41
N GLU A 398 -17.83 -24.72 0.03
CA GLU A 398 -18.95 -24.43 -0.86
C GLU A 398 -19.02 -22.91 -1.06
N LEU A 399 -19.20 -22.48 -2.31
CA LEU A 399 -19.39 -21.07 -2.64
C LEU A 399 -20.87 -20.72 -2.47
N ASP A 400 -21.24 -20.14 -1.32
CA ASP A 400 -22.61 -19.66 -1.08
C ASP A 400 -22.67 -18.15 -1.30
N THR A 401 -22.84 -17.73 -2.55
CA THR A 401 -22.88 -16.30 -2.90
C THR A 401 -23.94 -15.52 -2.14
N LYS A 402 -25.09 -16.15 -1.81
CA LYS A 402 -26.18 -15.48 -1.10
C LYS A 402 -25.80 -15.20 0.35
N LEU A 403 -25.26 -16.22 1.04
CA LEU A 403 -24.77 -16.07 2.41
C LEU A 403 -23.56 -15.11 2.46
N SER A 404 -22.65 -15.19 1.48
CA SER A 404 -21.50 -14.28 1.37
C SER A 404 -21.93 -12.83 1.24
N LEU A 405 -22.92 -12.52 0.39
CA LEU A 405 -23.47 -11.16 0.25
C LEU A 405 -24.10 -10.67 1.57
N GLN A 406 -24.88 -11.52 2.24
CA GLN A 406 -25.44 -11.19 3.54
C GLN A 406 -24.36 -10.93 4.60
N ASN A 407 -23.32 -11.76 4.63
CA ASN A 407 -22.19 -11.60 5.55
C ASN A 407 -21.40 -10.32 5.24
N ARG A 408 -21.18 -10.00 3.96
CA ARG A 408 -20.53 -8.76 3.53
C ARG A 408 -21.33 -7.54 3.96
N ASP A 409 -22.64 -7.57 3.75
CA ASP A 409 -23.54 -6.48 4.17
C ASP A 409 -23.53 -6.27 5.68
N ASN A 410 -23.49 -7.34 6.47
CA ASN A 410 -23.35 -7.25 7.92
C ASN A 410 -22.00 -6.68 8.32
N ARG A 411 -20.94 -7.17 7.69
CA ARG A 411 -19.57 -6.75 7.95
C ARG A 411 -19.33 -5.29 7.61
N LEU A 412 -19.87 -4.82 6.50
CA LEU A 412 -19.81 -3.41 6.08
C LEU A 412 -20.33 -2.46 7.18
N LYS A 413 -21.43 -2.83 7.84
CA LYS A 413 -21.98 -2.04 8.95
C LYS A 413 -21.04 -2.02 10.15
N VAL A 414 -20.44 -3.17 10.48
CA VAL A 414 -19.47 -3.29 11.58
C VAL A 414 -18.23 -2.46 11.30
N ASP A 415 -17.68 -2.59 10.09
CA ASP A 415 -16.50 -1.85 9.66
C ASP A 415 -16.76 -0.33 9.69
N LEU A 416 -17.95 0.13 9.29
CA LEU A 416 -18.29 1.55 9.37
C LEU A 416 -18.35 2.06 10.83
N LEU A 417 -18.96 1.29 11.74
CA LEU A 417 -19.09 1.66 13.15
C LEU A 417 -17.75 1.70 13.87
N MET A 418 -16.96 0.64 13.67
CA MET A 418 -15.63 0.59 14.23
C MET A 418 -14.81 1.78 13.71
N ARG A 419 -15.09 2.30 12.49
CA ARG A 419 -14.22 3.29 11.84
C ARG A 419 -14.53 4.65 12.42
N GLU A 420 -15.81 4.89 12.66
CA GLU A 420 -16.26 6.03 13.44
C GLU A 420 -15.67 5.98 14.85
N ALA A 421 -15.65 4.81 15.50
CA ALA A 421 -15.00 4.66 16.81
C ALA A 421 -13.52 5.02 16.76
N ASN A 422 -12.82 4.63 15.68
CA ASN A 422 -11.43 5.01 15.45
C ASN A 422 -11.26 6.52 15.20
N ARG A 423 -12.11 7.15 14.39
CA ARG A 423 -12.10 8.61 14.20
C ARG A 423 -12.28 9.32 15.53
N GLN A 424 -13.28 8.92 16.34
CA GLN A 424 -13.51 9.51 17.66
C GLN A 424 -12.32 9.27 18.60
N PHE A 425 -11.71 8.09 18.59
CA PHE A 425 -10.50 7.81 19.37
C PHE A 425 -9.36 8.75 18.99
N GLN A 426 -9.07 8.87 17.68
CA GLN A 426 -8.06 9.77 17.16
C GLN A 426 -8.36 11.20 17.66
N VAL A 427 -9.50 11.77 17.27
CA VAL A 427 -9.89 13.16 17.55
C VAL A 427 -9.97 13.48 19.04
N TYR A 428 -10.56 12.61 19.85
CA TYR A 428 -10.89 12.95 21.24
C TYR A 428 -9.88 12.42 22.26
N TYR A 429 -9.25 11.29 22.01
CA TYR A 429 -8.36 10.67 23.00
C TYR A 429 -6.89 10.94 22.70
N GLN A 430 -6.46 10.94 21.43
CA GLN A 430 -5.07 11.28 21.10
C GLN A 430 -4.80 12.79 21.17
N TYR A 431 -5.78 13.65 20.82
CA TYR A 431 -5.65 15.11 20.92
C TYR A 431 -6.16 15.70 22.25
N GLY A 432 -6.53 14.86 23.24
CA GLY A 432 -6.95 15.35 24.57
C GLY A 432 -8.27 16.15 24.58
N MET A 433 -9.17 15.89 23.64
CA MET A 433 -10.46 16.59 23.49
C MET A 433 -11.67 15.83 24.07
N SER A 434 -11.46 14.74 24.82
CA SER A 434 -12.50 13.81 25.29
C SER A 434 -13.57 14.40 26.24
N GLY A 435 -13.34 15.60 26.78
CA GLY A 435 -14.30 16.30 27.64
C GLY A 435 -15.25 17.27 26.94
N ASP A 436 -15.15 17.45 25.61
CA ASP A 436 -15.98 18.40 24.88
C ASP A 436 -17.43 17.88 24.67
N LYS A 437 -18.40 18.80 24.64
CA LYS A 437 -19.80 18.51 24.26
C LYS A 437 -19.89 17.85 22.89
N SER A 438 -18.97 18.17 21.98
CA SER A 438 -18.90 17.54 20.66
C SER A 438 -18.58 16.04 20.76
N ALA A 439 -17.66 15.64 21.66
CA ALA A 439 -17.32 14.24 21.90
C ALA A 439 -18.53 13.45 22.43
N ALA A 440 -19.23 13.96 23.43
CA ALA A 440 -20.44 13.33 23.98
C ALA A 440 -21.57 13.23 22.93
N SER A 441 -21.72 14.27 22.10
CA SER A 441 -22.68 14.24 20.99
C SER A 441 -22.34 13.13 19.99
N ASP A 442 -21.10 13.08 19.50
CA ASP A 442 -20.69 12.09 18.50
C ASP A 442 -20.72 10.65 19.06
N LEU A 443 -20.37 10.44 20.34
CA LEU A 443 -20.54 9.16 21.01
C LEU A 443 -22.01 8.74 21.06
N SER A 444 -22.93 9.65 21.41
CA SER A 444 -24.37 9.35 21.42
C SER A 444 -24.91 8.97 20.03
N ARG A 445 -24.38 9.58 18.97
CA ARG A 445 -24.68 9.20 17.59
C ARG A 445 -24.17 7.80 17.26
N LEU A 446 -22.96 7.46 17.70
CA LEU A 446 -22.38 6.13 17.54
C LEU A 446 -23.20 5.06 18.30
N GLU A 447 -23.60 5.32 19.54
CA GLU A 447 -24.50 4.46 20.32
C GLU A 447 -25.86 4.24 19.64
N HIS A 448 -26.39 5.29 19.03
CA HIS A 448 -27.63 5.20 18.26
C HIS A 448 -27.48 4.25 17.08
N LEU A 449 -26.41 4.40 16.28
CA LEU A 449 -26.13 3.50 15.16
C LEU A 449 -25.88 2.06 15.62
N CYS A 450 -25.15 1.86 16.72
CA CYS A 450 -24.95 0.55 17.33
C CYS A 450 -26.27 -0.16 17.68
N ARG A 451 -27.28 0.58 18.16
CA ARG A 451 -28.63 0.03 18.41
C ARG A 451 -29.41 -0.27 17.13
N SER A 452 -29.15 0.48 16.05
CA SER A 452 -29.77 0.27 14.74
C SER A 452 -29.18 -0.91 13.96
N LEU A 453 -27.92 -1.27 14.21
CA LEU A 453 -27.15 -2.32 13.51
C LEU A 453 -27.93 -3.64 13.31
N GLN A 454 -28.67 -4.07 14.34
CA GLN A 454 -29.49 -5.29 14.32
C GLN A 454 -30.89 -5.10 13.73
N LYS A 455 -31.47 -3.90 13.90
CA LYS A 455 -32.89 -3.67 13.66
C LYS A 455 -33.20 -3.32 12.22
N LYS A 456 -32.21 -2.76 11.52
CA LYS A 456 -32.40 -2.17 10.20
C LYS A 456 -31.68 -2.99 9.12
N PRO A 457 -32.29 -3.14 7.93
CA PRO A 457 -31.58 -3.66 6.77
C PRO A 457 -30.43 -2.72 6.42
N THR A 458 -29.39 -3.25 5.76
CA THR A 458 -28.16 -2.51 5.47
C THR A 458 -28.42 -1.18 4.75
N LYS A 459 -29.32 -1.16 3.76
CA LYS A 459 -29.67 0.08 3.05
C LYS A 459 -30.21 1.18 3.99
N GLU A 460 -31.08 0.84 4.93
CA GLU A 460 -31.63 1.80 5.90
C GLU A 460 -30.60 2.23 6.94
N PHE A 461 -29.79 1.27 7.43
CA PHE A 461 -28.68 1.56 8.34
C PHE A 461 -27.70 2.55 7.71
N MET A 462 -27.35 2.37 6.44
CA MET A 462 -26.41 3.25 5.75
C MET A 462 -26.98 4.66 5.52
N LEU A 463 -28.28 4.79 5.22
CA LEU A 463 -28.93 6.10 5.14
C LEU A 463 -28.90 6.83 6.48
N GLU A 464 -29.09 6.09 7.57
CA GLU A 464 -28.96 6.63 8.91
C GLU A 464 -27.51 7.03 9.22
N ALA A 465 -26.54 6.17 8.91
CA ALA A 465 -25.13 6.47 9.07
C ALA A 465 -24.72 7.76 8.33
N LYS A 466 -25.27 8.01 7.13
CA LYS A 466 -25.05 9.27 6.40
C LYS A 466 -25.53 10.53 7.13
N ASN A 467 -26.56 10.42 7.97
CA ASN A 467 -27.08 11.54 8.74
C ASN A 467 -26.32 11.74 10.06
N TYR A 468 -25.69 10.69 10.59
CA TYR A 468 -25.09 10.67 11.92
C TYR A 468 -23.56 10.73 11.92
N LEU A 469 -22.89 10.22 10.88
CA LEU A 469 -21.43 10.15 10.77
C LEU A 469 -20.85 11.35 10.01
N ASN A 470 -19.54 11.56 10.17
CA ASN A 470 -18.81 12.54 9.38
C ASN A 470 -18.87 12.13 7.87
N PRO A 471 -19.20 13.03 6.92
CA PRO A 471 -19.23 12.71 5.49
C PRO A 471 -17.93 12.06 4.96
N SER A 472 -16.77 12.38 5.53
CA SER A 472 -15.49 11.76 5.16
C SER A 472 -15.45 10.25 5.41
N MET A 473 -16.24 9.75 6.37
CA MET A 473 -16.38 8.33 6.67
C MET A 473 -16.98 7.54 5.52
N LEU A 474 -17.88 8.17 4.77
CA LEU A 474 -18.60 7.56 3.66
C LEU A 474 -17.94 7.79 2.30
N ALA A 475 -17.09 8.84 2.18
CA ALA A 475 -16.36 9.20 0.96
C ALA A 475 -15.24 8.20 0.57
N ASN A 476 -15.34 6.96 1.03
CA ASN A 476 -14.26 5.98 1.10
C ASN A 476 -14.71 4.59 0.60
N GLY A 477 -15.65 4.54 -0.35
CA GLY A 477 -16.11 3.28 -0.94
C GLY A 477 -17.37 2.69 -0.31
N PHE A 478 -18.10 3.43 0.53
CA PHE A 478 -19.36 2.98 1.13
C PHE A 478 -20.57 3.47 0.30
N ASN A 479 -20.66 3.10 -0.99
CA ASN A 479 -21.79 3.53 -1.81
C ASN A 479 -23.05 2.66 -1.57
N ILE A 480 -24.11 3.32 -1.10
CA ILE A 480 -25.36 2.70 -0.58
C ILE A 480 -26.27 2.16 -1.69
N ASN A 481 -26.08 2.65 -2.92
CA ASN A 481 -27.07 2.48 -4.00
C ASN A 481 -26.58 1.71 -5.23
N GLN A 482 -25.38 1.14 -5.20
CA GLN A 482 -24.85 0.37 -6.32
C GLN A 482 -24.33 -0.98 -5.78
N ASP A 483 -24.41 -2.05 -6.59
CA ASP A 483 -23.38 -3.10 -6.52
C ASP A 483 -22.03 -2.39 -6.33
N PRO A 484 -21.08 -2.89 -5.54
CA PRO A 484 -19.81 -2.22 -5.27
C PRO A 484 -19.01 -2.03 -6.57
N LYS A 485 -19.43 -1.07 -7.38
CA LYS A 485 -18.59 -0.31 -8.25
C LYS A 485 -17.81 0.52 -7.27
N ALA A 486 -16.55 0.12 -7.09
CA ALA A 486 -15.54 0.86 -6.37
C ALA A 486 -15.85 2.35 -6.56
N GLU A 487 -16.10 3.09 -5.48
CA GLU A 487 -16.03 4.54 -5.60
C GLU A 487 -14.62 4.81 -6.11
N LEU A 488 -14.56 5.29 -7.35
CA LEU A 488 -13.33 5.68 -8.00
C LEU A 488 -12.73 6.76 -7.11
N LEU A 489 -11.41 6.73 -6.96
CA LEU A 489 -10.67 7.84 -6.40
C LEU A 489 -11.22 9.16 -6.93
N SER A 490 -11.28 10.17 -6.08
CA SER A 490 -11.47 11.52 -6.62
C SER A 490 -10.36 11.77 -7.65
N SER A 491 -10.68 12.39 -8.78
CA SER A 491 -9.67 12.67 -9.81
C SER A 491 -8.47 13.39 -9.21
N LYS A 492 -8.72 14.28 -8.23
CA LYS A 492 -7.69 14.93 -7.42
C LYS A 492 -6.70 13.96 -6.75
N GLN A 493 -7.16 12.93 -6.06
CA GLN A 493 -6.25 12.00 -5.34
C GLN A 493 -5.41 11.14 -6.28
N VAL A 494 -5.98 10.65 -7.40
CA VAL A 494 -5.17 9.95 -8.40
C VAL A 494 -4.15 10.92 -8.99
N HIS A 495 -4.56 12.17 -9.25
CA HIS A 495 -3.69 13.19 -9.79
C HIS A 495 -2.54 13.50 -8.84
N GLU A 496 -2.80 13.68 -7.54
CA GLU A 496 -1.77 13.81 -6.49
C GLU A 496 -0.82 12.60 -6.47
N GLY A 497 -1.36 11.38 -6.60
CA GLY A 497 -0.55 10.17 -6.71
C GLY A 497 0.35 10.16 -7.95
N LEU A 498 -0.16 10.58 -9.11
CA LEU A 498 0.66 10.72 -10.32
C LEU A 498 1.71 11.81 -10.16
N ILE A 499 1.35 12.98 -9.66
CA ILE A 499 2.28 14.09 -9.41
C ILE A 499 3.41 13.66 -8.46
N SER A 500 3.14 12.77 -7.50
CA SER A 500 4.19 12.27 -6.59
C SER A 500 5.24 11.35 -7.23
N CYS A 501 4.99 10.78 -8.41
CA CYS A 501 5.93 9.88 -9.10
C CYS A 501 6.36 10.34 -10.49
N ILE A 502 5.49 11.07 -11.18
CA ILE A 502 5.69 11.57 -12.53
C ILE A 502 5.25 13.04 -12.64
N PRO A 503 5.75 13.93 -11.75
CA PRO A 503 5.30 15.33 -11.67
C PRO A 503 5.38 16.04 -13.02
N ALA A 504 6.51 15.94 -13.72
CA ALA A 504 6.70 16.63 -14.98
C ALA A 504 5.77 16.07 -16.07
N THR A 505 5.61 14.75 -16.14
CA THR A 505 4.67 14.16 -17.11
C THR A 505 3.23 14.61 -16.84
N ALA A 506 2.78 14.52 -15.58
CA ALA A 506 1.39 14.85 -15.22
C ALA A 506 1.07 16.32 -15.49
N THR A 507 1.95 17.24 -15.05
CA THR A 507 1.82 18.68 -15.31
C THR A 507 1.88 19.00 -16.81
N MET A 508 2.76 18.33 -17.57
CA MET A 508 2.83 18.53 -19.03
C MET A 508 1.55 18.06 -19.73
N ILE A 509 0.98 16.90 -19.34
CA ILE A 509 -0.27 16.40 -19.91
C ILE A 509 -1.42 17.37 -19.62
N GLU A 510 -1.54 17.81 -18.36
CA GLU A 510 -2.55 18.80 -17.94
C GLU A 510 -2.44 20.08 -18.78
N TYR A 511 -1.23 20.65 -18.87
CA TYR A 511 -0.95 21.81 -19.70
C TYR A 511 -1.33 21.60 -21.18
N CYS A 512 -1.00 20.44 -21.75
CA CYS A 512 -1.33 20.12 -23.13
C CYS A 512 -2.83 19.99 -23.38
N ILE A 513 -3.59 19.43 -22.44
CA ILE A 513 -5.05 19.31 -22.55
C ILE A 513 -5.71 20.68 -22.45
N GLU A 514 -5.34 21.49 -21.45
CA GLU A 514 -5.89 22.83 -21.25
C GLU A 514 -5.64 23.77 -22.44
N ARG A 515 -4.45 23.66 -23.04
CA ARG A 515 -4.05 24.45 -24.22
C ARG A 515 -4.44 23.80 -25.55
N LYS A 516 -5.10 22.64 -25.53
CA LYS A 516 -5.53 21.90 -26.72
C LYS A 516 -4.37 21.52 -27.65
N LEU A 517 -3.16 21.36 -27.09
CA LEU A 517 -2.00 20.80 -27.78
C LEU A 517 -2.10 19.27 -27.89
N LEU A 518 -2.81 18.64 -26.95
CA LEU A 518 -3.12 17.22 -26.95
C LEU A 518 -4.63 17.01 -27.03
N MET A 519 -5.09 16.39 -28.10
CA MET A 519 -6.51 16.11 -28.34
C MET A 519 -6.80 14.62 -28.12
N LEU A 520 -7.40 14.28 -26.99
CA LEU A 520 -7.80 12.91 -26.66
C LEU A 520 -9.31 12.73 -26.88
N PRO A 521 -9.77 11.63 -27.50
CA PRO A 521 -11.19 11.40 -27.73
C PRO A 521 -11.99 11.36 -26.41
N ASN A 522 -13.00 12.24 -26.29
CA ASN A 522 -13.88 12.38 -25.12
C ASN A 522 -13.18 12.80 -23.82
N ILE A 523 -12.00 13.41 -23.90
CA ILE A 523 -11.26 13.92 -22.74
C ILE A 523 -10.93 15.39 -23.00
N GLN A 524 -11.50 16.28 -22.19
CA GLN A 524 -11.37 17.74 -22.29
C GLN A 524 -10.62 18.35 -21.10
N SER A 525 -10.37 17.57 -20.04
CA SER A 525 -9.65 18.01 -18.85
C SER A 525 -8.79 16.88 -18.27
N MET A 526 -7.84 17.24 -17.41
CA MET A 526 -7.06 16.27 -16.63
C MET A 526 -7.97 15.42 -15.75
N ASP A 527 -8.98 16.03 -15.11
CA ASP A 527 -9.97 15.30 -14.30
C ASP A 527 -10.71 14.20 -15.07
N GLU A 528 -11.05 14.46 -16.34
CA GLU A 528 -11.66 13.47 -17.22
C GLU A 528 -10.67 12.36 -17.61
N LEU A 529 -9.41 12.70 -17.94
CA LEU A 529 -8.36 11.72 -18.22
C LEU A 529 -8.17 10.76 -17.05
N ILE A 530 -8.09 11.32 -15.84
CA ILE A 530 -7.94 10.57 -14.61
C ILE A 530 -9.18 9.71 -14.30
N LEU A 531 -10.38 10.23 -14.57
CA LEU A 531 -11.59 9.44 -14.43
C LEU A 531 -11.59 8.26 -15.41
N HIS A 532 -11.12 8.44 -16.64
CA HIS A 532 -10.94 7.35 -17.59
C HIS A 532 -9.86 6.35 -17.14
N PHE A 533 -8.74 6.85 -16.60
CA PHE A 533 -7.66 6.00 -16.07
C PHE A 533 -8.16 5.13 -14.92
N SER A 534 -8.77 5.73 -13.90
CA SER A 534 -9.29 5.03 -12.72
C SER A 534 -10.36 3.99 -13.05
N ASN A 535 -11.13 4.20 -14.13
CA ASN A 535 -12.11 3.24 -14.64
C ASN A 535 -11.51 2.12 -15.51
N SER A 536 -10.23 2.23 -15.89
CA SER A 536 -9.58 1.27 -16.77
C SER A 536 -9.13 0.02 -16.02
N THR A 537 -8.98 -1.09 -16.74
CA THR A 537 -8.39 -2.32 -16.18
C THR A 537 -6.92 -2.14 -15.80
N PHE A 538 -6.23 -1.12 -16.33
CA PHE A 538 -4.82 -0.83 -16.02
C PHE A 538 -4.64 -0.30 -14.61
N PHE A 539 -5.61 0.48 -14.10
CA PHE A 539 -5.55 1.06 -12.76
C PHE A 539 -5.43 0.00 -11.66
N TYR A 540 -5.96 -1.19 -11.90
CA TYR A 540 -5.99 -2.28 -10.92
C TYR A 540 -4.87 -3.31 -11.12
N GLN A 541 -3.89 -3.04 -11.99
CA GLN A 541 -2.74 -3.93 -12.21
C GLN A 541 -1.70 -3.84 -11.08
N ARG A 542 -0.92 -4.90 -10.91
CA ARG A 542 0.16 -4.99 -9.90
C ARG A 542 1.44 -4.30 -10.35
N LYS A 543 1.37 -2.98 -10.55
CA LYS A 543 2.52 -2.14 -10.94
C LYS A 543 2.40 -0.78 -10.24
N SER A 544 3.51 -0.03 -10.20
CA SER A 544 3.48 1.38 -9.73
C SER A 544 2.40 2.17 -10.49
N ILE A 545 1.83 3.19 -9.85
CA ILE A 545 0.77 4.01 -10.47
C ILE A 545 1.23 4.64 -11.79
N SER A 546 2.49 5.07 -11.88
CA SER A 546 3.14 5.56 -13.10
C SER A 546 3.16 4.53 -14.23
N ASN A 547 3.51 3.28 -13.93
CA ASN A 547 3.52 2.19 -14.92
C ASN A 547 2.12 1.81 -15.38
N ARG A 548 1.15 1.76 -14.45
CA ARG A 548 -0.27 1.56 -14.77
C ARG A 548 -0.78 2.68 -15.68
N PHE A 549 -0.43 3.92 -15.36
CA PHE A 549 -0.81 5.10 -16.13
C PHE A 549 -0.18 5.10 -17.52
N ASN A 550 1.11 4.74 -17.65
CA ASN A 550 1.77 4.57 -18.94
C ASN A 550 1.05 3.53 -19.81
N GLN A 551 0.68 2.37 -19.25
CA GLN A 551 -0.08 1.35 -20.00
C GLN A 551 -1.46 1.85 -20.41
N PHE A 552 -2.14 2.60 -19.55
CA PHE A 552 -3.41 3.23 -19.88
C PHE A 552 -3.26 4.26 -21.01
N LEU A 553 -2.26 5.14 -20.93
CA LEU A 553 -1.94 6.13 -21.95
C LEU A 553 -1.67 5.47 -23.31
N ASN A 554 -0.88 4.39 -23.33
CA ASN A 554 -0.63 3.60 -24.54
C ASN A 554 -1.91 2.92 -25.10
N SER A 555 -2.94 2.73 -24.28
CA SER A 555 -4.22 2.16 -24.71
C SER A 555 -5.20 3.17 -25.30
N LEU A 556 -5.03 4.46 -25.01
CA LEU A 556 -6.00 5.48 -25.40
C LEU A 556 -5.96 5.76 -26.91
N THR A 557 -4.80 5.69 -27.56
CA THR A 557 -4.63 5.85 -29.02
C THR A 557 -3.23 5.46 -29.49
N ASP A 558 -3.07 5.05 -30.76
CA ASP A 558 -1.76 4.99 -31.44
C ASP A 558 -1.12 6.39 -31.66
N THR A 559 -1.86 7.47 -31.38
CA THR A 559 -1.47 8.86 -31.66
C THR A 559 -0.88 9.60 -30.46
N LEU A 560 -0.73 8.96 -29.29
CA LEU A 560 -0.14 9.64 -28.15
C LEU A 560 1.34 9.91 -28.45
N PRO A 561 1.83 11.16 -28.32
CA PRO A 561 3.24 11.47 -28.50
C PRO A 561 4.12 10.60 -27.60
N ILE A 562 5.10 9.91 -28.20
CA ILE A 562 6.00 8.98 -27.48
C ILE A 562 6.79 9.66 -26.36
N ILE A 563 6.92 10.99 -26.40
CA ILE A 563 7.56 11.78 -25.34
C ILE A 563 6.95 11.54 -23.96
N PHE A 564 5.63 11.36 -23.83
CA PHE A 564 5.03 11.10 -22.52
C PHE A 564 5.51 9.76 -21.94
N LYS A 565 5.66 8.74 -22.78
CA LYS A 565 6.25 7.47 -22.37
C LYS A 565 7.70 7.65 -21.92
N HIS A 566 8.51 8.36 -22.71
CA HIS A 566 9.90 8.63 -22.36
C HIS A 566 10.04 9.43 -21.06
N LEU A 567 9.16 10.42 -20.81
CA LEU A 567 9.14 11.16 -19.54
C LEU A 567 8.76 10.26 -18.36
N ILE A 568 7.74 9.39 -18.50
CA ILE A 568 7.38 8.44 -17.42
C ILE A 568 8.53 7.46 -17.16
N ASP A 569 9.15 6.91 -18.20
CA ASP A 569 10.28 5.98 -18.06
C ASP A 569 11.47 6.68 -17.40
N PHE A 570 11.73 7.93 -17.77
CA PHE A 570 12.74 8.80 -17.15
C PHE A 570 12.45 9.05 -15.68
N GLU A 571 11.25 9.51 -15.33
CA GLU A 571 10.85 9.77 -13.94
C GLU A 571 10.85 8.51 -13.08
N ASN A 572 10.41 7.37 -13.61
CA ASN A 572 10.50 6.09 -12.89
C ASN A 572 11.94 5.69 -12.57
N LEU A 573 12.89 5.98 -13.47
CA LEU A 573 14.31 5.73 -13.23
C LEU A 573 14.84 6.62 -12.09
N ILE A 574 14.39 7.87 -12.02
CA ILE A 574 14.69 8.81 -10.92
C ILE A 574 14.17 8.25 -9.58
N VAL A 575 12.89 7.87 -9.55
CA VAL A 575 12.25 7.29 -8.37
C VAL A 575 13.01 6.06 -7.90
N GLN A 576 13.39 5.18 -8.83
CA GLN A 576 14.16 3.99 -8.50
C GLN A 576 15.55 4.32 -7.93
N GLN A 577 16.25 5.33 -8.47
CA GLN A 577 17.53 5.79 -7.90
C GLN A 577 17.38 6.26 -6.47
N THR A 578 16.34 7.05 -6.21
CA THR A 578 16.03 7.59 -4.89
C THR A 578 15.89 6.49 -3.84
N LYS A 579 15.32 5.34 -4.21
CA LYS A 579 15.12 4.20 -3.30
C LYS A 579 16.40 3.39 -3.06
N ASP A 580 17.32 3.32 -4.04
CA ASP A 580 18.41 2.35 -4.04
C ASP A 580 19.65 2.80 -3.25
N SER A 581 20.02 4.10 -3.20
CA SER A 581 21.25 4.58 -2.52
C SER A 581 21.31 6.10 -2.38
N MET A 582 21.66 6.61 -1.19
CA MET A 582 22.06 8.00 -0.97
C MET A 582 23.53 8.02 -0.49
N ASP A 583 24.46 8.46 -1.33
CA ASP A 583 25.88 8.63 -0.97
C ASP A 583 26.14 10.02 -0.36
N TYR A 584 25.51 10.32 0.78
CA TYR A 584 25.70 11.62 1.46
C TYR A 584 27.17 11.93 1.76
N TRP A 585 28.02 10.91 1.93
CA TRP A 585 29.44 11.10 2.23
C TRP A 585 30.24 11.70 1.05
N ILE A 586 29.86 11.41 -0.20
CA ILE A 586 30.53 11.99 -1.37
C ILE A 586 30.27 13.49 -1.41
N GLU A 587 29.03 13.88 -1.11
CA GLU A 587 28.61 15.27 -1.03
C GLU A 587 29.34 16.01 0.10
N GLU A 588 29.39 15.42 1.30
CA GLU A 588 29.99 16.05 2.48
C GLU A 588 31.52 16.17 2.42
N LEU A 589 32.20 15.20 1.79
CA LEU A 589 33.66 15.12 1.81
C LEU A 589 34.32 15.63 0.54
N SER A 590 33.55 15.88 -0.53
CA SER A 590 34.07 16.44 -1.76
C SER A 590 34.50 17.90 -1.58
N VAL A 591 35.61 18.29 -2.22
CA VAL A 591 36.03 19.69 -2.28
C VAL A 591 35.19 20.42 -3.31
N SER A 592 34.48 21.48 -2.89
CA SER A 592 33.83 22.42 -3.81
C SER A 592 34.86 23.42 -4.32
N ILE A 593 34.89 23.64 -5.63
CA ILE A 593 35.87 24.51 -6.28
C ILE A 593 35.14 25.60 -7.06
N ASP A 594 35.33 26.85 -6.65
CA ASP A 594 34.68 28.02 -7.26
C ASP A 594 35.51 28.63 -8.42
N GLU A 595 36.75 28.20 -8.61
CA GLU A 595 37.68 28.72 -9.61
C GLU A 595 37.91 27.73 -10.77
N GLU A 596 38.19 28.23 -11.99
CA GLU A 596 38.61 27.38 -13.11
C GLU A 596 39.98 26.77 -12.79
N LEU A 597 40.03 25.45 -12.58
CA LEU A 597 41.29 24.72 -12.45
C LEU A 597 41.93 24.44 -13.81
N ASP A 598 43.26 24.46 -13.84
CA ASP A 598 44.02 23.96 -14.98
C ASP A 598 44.32 22.45 -14.89
N SER A 599 44.98 21.89 -15.93
CA SER A 599 45.29 20.46 -15.97
C SER A 599 46.27 20.03 -14.88
N ASP A 600 47.17 20.89 -14.44
CA ASP A 600 48.19 20.56 -13.45
C ASP A 600 47.56 20.55 -12.05
N GLU A 601 46.64 21.47 -11.78
CA GLU A 601 45.83 21.50 -10.56
C GLU A 601 44.86 20.32 -10.49
N MET A 602 44.18 19.99 -11.61
CA MET A 602 43.29 18.83 -11.70
C MET A 602 44.02 17.51 -11.43
N ALA A 603 45.32 17.42 -11.75
CA ALA A 603 46.13 16.24 -11.49
C ALA A 603 46.28 15.87 -10.02
N LEU A 604 46.02 16.82 -9.11
CA LEU A 604 46.05 16.63 -7.65
C LEU A 604 44.78 15.97 -7.10
N PHE A 605 43.79 15.67 -7.94
CA PHE A 605 42.50 15.14 -7.50
C PHE A 605 42.26 13.69 -7.95
N THR A 606 41.57 12.96 -7.07
CA THR A 606 40.95 11.67 -7.31
C THR A 606 39.44 11.85 -7.42
N PHE A 607 38.85 11.27 -8.46
CA PHE A 607 37.44 11.39 -8.79
C PHE A 607 36.70 10.10 -8.42
N ILE A 608 35.65 10.21 -7.62
CA ILE A 608 34.80 9.08 -7.22
C ILE A 608 33.37 9.35 -7.70
N PRO A 609 32.76 8.48 -8.52
CA PRO A 609 31.38 8.69 -8.96
C PRO A 609 30.39 8.40 -7.82
N SER A 610 29.37 9.24 -7.69
CA SER A 610 28.27 9.00 -6.78
C SER A 610 27.37 7.85 -7.24
N ARG A 611 26.96 6.98 -6.31
CA ARG A 611 25.96 5.93 -6.56
C ARG A 611 24.55 6.50 -6.67
N SER A 612 24.32 7.72 -6.18
CA SER A 612 23.07 8.48 -6.35
C SER A 612 22.80 8.86 -7.82
N TYR A 613 23.81 8.72 -8.70
CA TYR A 613 23.72 9.08 -10.11
C TYR A 613 23.83 7.86 -11.05
N ARG A 614 23.07 7.87 -12.15
CA ARG A 614 23.17 6.90 -13.25
C ARG A 614 23.12 7.60 -14.61
N ILE A 615 23.90 7.08 -15.56
CA ILE A 615 23.73 7.44 -16.97
C ILE A 615 22.64 6.57 -17.58
N ILE A 616 21.74 7.24 -18.28
CA ILE A 616 20.66 6.60 -19.05
C ILE A 616 20.70 7.11 -20.48
N GLU A 617 20.30 6.26 -21.41
CA GLU A 617 20.25 6.58 -22.84
C GLU A 617 18.79 6.59 -23.27
N ILE A 618 18.30 7.75 -23.71
CA ILE A 618 16.93 7.91 -24.19
C ILE A 618 16.95 8.66 -25.52
N ASN A 619 16.16 8.16 -26.46
CA ASN A 619 16.04 8.70 -27.81
C ASN A 619 15.11 9.92 -27.84
N HIS A 620 15.47 11.01 -27.14
CA HIS A 620 14.74 12.27 -27.20
C HIS A 620 15.52 13.43 -26.57
N SER A 621 16.13 14.32 -27.36
CA SER A 621 17.06 15.34 -26.85
C SER A 621 16.46 16.40 -25.90
N LEU A 622 15.15 16.67 -25.97
CA LEU A 622 14.52 17.70 -25.13
C LEU A 622 14.03 17.18 -23.77
N LEU A 623 14.35 15.93 -23.41
CA LEU A 623 13.75 15.26 -22.25
C LEU A 623 14.09 15.94 -20.92
N SER A 624 15.37 16.24 -20.67
CA SER A 624 15.82 16.95 -19.46
C SER A 624 15.18 18.34 -19.36
N GLN A 625 15.16 19.09 -20.48
CA GLN A 625 14.56 20.42 -20.51
C GLN A 625 13.06 20.39 -20.21
N LEU A 626 12.31 19.44 -20.79
CA LEU A 626 10.89 19.25 -20.49
C LEU A 626 10.68 18.87 -19.03
N HIS A 627 11.44 17.90 -18.55
CA HIS A 627 11.36 17.46 -17.16
C HIS A 627 11.55 18.65 -16.22
N LYS A 628 12.66 19.38 -16.33
CA LYS A 628 12.95 20.57 -15.52
C LYS A 628 11.84 21.62 -15.61
N THR A 629 11.34 21.88 -16.81
CA THR A 629 10.34 22.92 -17.04
C THR A 629 9.00 22.58 -16.38
N PHE A 630 8.57 21.31 -16.44
CA PHE A 630 7.27 20.87 -15.94
C PHE A 630 7.31 20.26 -14.53
N SER A 631 8.51 20.01 -13.97
CA SER A 631 8.68 19.69 -12.55
C SER A 631 8.63 20.93 -11.66
N GLU A 632 8.92 22.11 -12.22
CA GLU A 632 8.80 23.39 -11.52
C GLU A 632 7.33 23.85 -11.50
N ASP A 633 6.91 24.46 -10.39
CA ASP A 633 5.55 25.00 -10.24
C ASP A 633 5.37 26.22 -11.17
N ILE A 634 4.68 26.01 -12.29
CA ILE A 634 4.38 27.05 -13.28
C ILE A 634 3.56 28.18 -12.63
N ASP A 635 2.66 27.85 -11.70
CA ASP A 635 1.87 28.84 -10.97
C ASP A 635 2.75 29.65 -10.03
N ALA A 636 3.74 29.04 -9.38
CA ALA A 636 4.72 29.76 -8.57
C ALA A 636 5.53 30.76 -9.42
N LYS A 637 5.97 30.37 -10.63
CA LYS A 637 6.63 31.31 -11.56
C LYS A 637 5.73 32.46 -11.98
N ILE A 638 4.45 32.18 -12.22
CA ILE A 638 3.46 33.21 -12.54
C ILE A 638 3.30 34.16 -11.34
N GLN A 639 3.19 33.63 -10.11
CA GLN A 639 3.12 34.43 -8.89
C GLN A 639 4.39 35.28 -8.69
N GLU A 640 5.58 34.74 -8.97
CA GLU A 640 6.84 35.51 -8.93
C GLU A 640 6.84 36.67 -9.93
N LEU A 641 6.29 36.47 -11.14
CA LEU A 641 6.11 37.54 -12.12
C LEU A 641 5.10 38.58 -11.62
N GLU A 642 4.01 38.16 -10.98
CA GLU A 642 3.02 39.05 -10.38
C GLU A 642 3.60 39.91 -9.24
N VAL A 643 4.52 39.34 -8.44
CA VAL A 643 5.22 40.07 -7.37
C VAL A 643 6.29 41.00 -7.95
N SER A 644 7.01 40.58 -8.99
CA SER A 644 8.12 41.33 -9.58
C SER A 644 7.66 42.57 -10.37
N TYR A 645 6.45 42.54 -10.94
CA TYR A 645 5.95 43.62 -11.78
C TYR A 645 4.69 44.25 -11.20
N ASN A 646 4.74 45.55 -10.89
CA ASN A 646 3.55 46.29 -10.45
C ASN A 646 2.59 46.67 -11.60
N ASN A 647 2.99 46.48 -12.86
CA ASN A 647 2.21 46.88 -14.02
C ASN A 647 1.53 45.67 -14.68
N LYS A 648 0.20 45.61 -14.58
CA LYS A 648 -0.64 44.53 -15.14
C LYS A 648 -0.35 44.21 -16.61
N LYS A 649 -0.10 45.21 -17.47
CA LYS A 649 0.19 44.96 -18.90
C LYS A 649 1.56 44.31 -19.11
N ILE A 650 2.53 44.61 -18.25
CA ILE A 650 3.85 43.97 -18.29
C ILE A 650 3.73 42.53 -17.80
N ILE A 651 3.01 42.29 -16.70
CA ILE A 651 2.70 40.94 -16.20
C ILE A 651 2.05 40.09 -17.30
N GLU A 652 0.95 40.57 -17.90
CA GLU A 652 0.24 39.86 -18.97
C GLU A 652 1.15 39.52 -20.16
N ARG A 653 2.06 40.43 -20.54
CA ARG A 653 3.02 40.20 -21.63
C ARG A 653 4.06 39.13 -21.27
N GLU A 654 4.61 39.17 -20.06
CA GLU A 654 5.61 38.18 -19.63
C GLU A 654 4.98 36.79 -19.41
N ILE A 655 3.75 36.72 -18.88
CA ILE A 655 2.99 35.46 -18.80
C ILE A 655 2.72 34.90 -20.20
N GLN A 656 2.31 35.74 -21.16
CA GLN A 656 2.10 35.28 -22.54
C GLN A 656 3.41 34.77 -23.16
N LYS A 657 4.52 35.48 -22.96
CA LYS A 657 5.83 35.08 -23.46
C LYS A 657 6.30 33.75 -22.85
N LEU A 658 6.03 33.53 -21.56
CA LEU A 658 6.30 32.26 -20.90
C LEU A 658 5.49 31.13 -21.57
N HIS A 659 4.18 31.32 -21.75
CA HIS A 659 3.34 30.34 -22.42
C HIS A 659 3.76 30.08 -23.87
N ASP A 660 4.07 31.11 -24.66
CA ASP A 660 4.55 30.93 -26.04
C ASP A 660 5.84 30.09 -26.08
N GLY A 661 6.73 30.27 -25.09
CA GLY A 661 7.93 29.46 -24.93
C GLY A 661 7.62 28.00 -24.61
N LEU A 662 6.67 27.76 -23.69
CA LEU A 662 6.21 26.41 -23.32
C LEU A 662 5.52 25.70 -24.49
N GLU A 663 4.59 26.35 -25.18
CA GLU A 663 3.89 25.79 -26.35
C GLU A 663 4.88 25.41 -27.46
N LYS A 664 5.90 26.26 -27.69
CA LYS A 664 6.96 25.95 -28.65
C LYS A 664 7.78 24.73 -28.22
N LEU A 665 8.18 24.65 -26.95
CA LEU A 665 8.96 23.53 -26.41
C LEU A 665 8.17 22.20 -26.53
N VAL A 666 6.88 22.21 -26.14
CA VAL A 666 5.98 21.05 -26.26
C VAL A 666 5.78 20.65 -27.73
N SER A 667 5.51 21.62 -28.61
CA SER A 667 5.29 21.32 -30.03
C SER A 667 6.53 20.73 -30.69
N GLN A 668 7.72 21.20 -30.30
CA GLN A 668 8.99 20.63 -30.77
C GLN A 668 9.15 19.18 -30.29
N SER A 669 8.83 18.88 -29.04
CA SER A 669 8.98 17.52 -28.49
C SER A 669 8.06 16.47 -29.09
N PHE A 670 7.02 16.89 -29.83
CA PHE A 670 6.17 15.98 -30.61
C PHE A 670 6.74 15.65 -31.99
N ASN A 671 7.79 16.34 -32.45
CA ASN A 671 8.42 16.06 -33.74
C ASN A 671 9.17 14.72 -33.71
N GLN A 672 8.82 13.83 -34.65
CA GLN A 672 9.43 12.51 -34.75
C GLN A 672 10.92 12.50 -35.06
N GLU A 673 11.42 13.52 -35.77
CA GLU A 673 12.84 13.65 -36.13
C GLU A 673 13.74 13.81 -34.88
N ILE A 674 13.20 14.28 -33.75
CA ILE A 674 13.95 14.41 -32.50
C ILE A 674 14.22 13.02 -31.87
N TYR A 675 13.45 11.99 -32.24
CA TYR A 675 13.63 10.64 -31.70
C TYR A 675 14.75 9.85 -32.38
N ASP A 676 15.35 10.34 -33.46
CA ASP A 676 16.35 9.58 -34.24
C ASP A 676 17.75 9.61 -33.62
N HIS A 677 17.95 10.38 -32.55
CA HIS A 677 19.27 10.55 -31.92
C HIS A 677 19.24 10.15 -30.44
N PRO A 678 19.98 9.10 -30.04
CA PRO A 678 20.13 8.78 -28.63
C PRO A 678 20.83 9.93 -27.91
N THR A 679 20.21 10.41 -26.84
CA THR A 679 20.81 11.41 -25.94
C THR A 679 21.12 10.70 -24.63
N ILE A 680 22.32 10.91 -24.07
CA ILE A 680 22.65 10.36 -22.76
C ILE A 680 22.40 11.42 -21.70
N TYR A 681 21.67 11.02 -20.66
CA TYR A 681 21.37 11.84 -19.52
C TYR A 681 22.10 11.27 -18.32
N LEU A 682 22.75 12.13 -17.54
CA LEU A 682 23.13 11.79 -16.19
C LEU A 682 22.01 12.24 -15.26
N VAL A 683 21.41 11.29 -14.55
CA VAL A 683 20.28 11.53 -13.65
C VAL A 683 20.63 11.11 -12.24
N GLY A 684 20.26 11.92 -11.24
CA GLY A 684 20.49 11.60 -9.85
C GLY A 684 19.85 12.59 -8.89
N LEU A 685 20.11 12.39 -7.61
CA LEU A 685 19.70 13.29 -6.53
C LEU A 685 20.91 13.97 -5.91
N PHE A 686 20.72 15.23 -5.52
CA PHE A 686 21.68 16.01 -4.75
C PHE A 686 20.91 17.01 -3.87
N ASP A 687 21.23 17.10 -2.58
CA ASP A 687 20.49 17.93 -1.60
C ASP A 687 18.96 17.71 -1.61
N GLY A 688 18.54 16.47 -1.86
CA GLY A 688 17.12 16.10 -1.98
C GLY A 688 16.41 16.68 -3.21
N GLN A 689 17.14 17.31 -4.12
CA GLN A 689 16.64 17.80 -5.41
C GLN A 689 17.07 16.87 -6.54
N PHE A 690 16.23 16.79 -7.57
CA PHE A 690 16.52 16.01 -8.75
C PHE A 690 17.33 16.80 -9.77
N TYR A 691 18.38 16.17 -10.30
CA TYR A 691 19.21 16.73 -11.35
C TYR A 691 19.26 15.83 -12.58
N SER A 692 19.16 16.47 -13.74
CA SER A 692 19.41 15.86 -15.04
C SER A 692 20.34 16.72 -15.86
N LEU A 693 21.44 16.11 -16.32
CA LEU A 693 22.42 16.76 -17.18
C LEU A 693 22.50 16.05 -18.53
N ASP A 694 22.51 16.81 -19.60
CA ASP A 694 22.71 16.31 -20.96
C ASP A 694 24.21 16.07 -21.15
N MET A 695 24.59 14.84 -21.47
CA MET A 695 25.99 14.45 -21.55
C MET A 695 26.35 14.04 -22.99
N LEU A 696 27.60 14.28 -23.39
CA LEU A 696 28.12 13.75 -24.65
C LEU A 696 28.11 12.21 -24.61
N PHE A 697 27.90 11.58 -25.77
CA PHE A 697 27.78 10.12 -25.86
C PHE A 697 28.99 9.36 -25.27
N GLU A 698 30.18 9.93 -25.41
CA GLU A 698 31.44 9.39 -24.88
C GLU A 698 31.41 9.24 -23.34
N TRP A 699 30.66 10.11 -22.64
CA TRP A 699 30.55 10.07 -21.18
C TRP A 699 29.91 8.80 -20.66
N LYS A 700 29.10 8.10 -21.46
CA LYS A 700 28.57 6.79 -21.06
C LYS A 700 29.68 5.79 -20.75
N LYS A 701 30.72 5.75 -21.59
CA LYS A 701 31.88 4.87 -21.39
C LYS A 701 32.78 5.39 -20.25
N ILE A 702 32.99 6.70 -20.19
CA ILE A 702 33.81 7.34 -19.13
C ILE A 702 33.20 7.10 -17.75
N TRP A 703 31.88 7.26 -17.61
CA TRP A 703 31.15 7.02 -16.37
C TRP A 703 31.18 5.56 -15.93
N ASN A 704 31.03 4.62 -16.88
CA ASN A 704 31.16 3.20 -16.57
C ASN A 704 32.58 2.85 -16.11
N PHE A 705 33.59 3.50 -16.70
CA PHE A 705 34.98 3.36 -16.26
C PHE A 705 35.16 3.90 -14.84
N LEU A 706 34.65 5.10 -14.53
CA LEU A 706 34.61 5.63 -13.17
C LEU A 706 33.94 4.66 -12.20
N LYS A 707 32.74 4.16 -12.52
CA LYS A 707 31.99 3.24 -11.63
C LYS A 707 32.69 1.91 -11.40
N SER A 708 33.47 1.44 -12.36
CA SER A 708 34.24 0.19 -12.20
C SER A 708 35.44 0.32 -11.26
N ASN A 709 35.81 1.54 -10.87
CA ASN A 709 36.92 1.83 -9.97
C ASN A 709 36.38 2.42 -8.65
N GLU A 710 35.92 1.54 -7.75
CA GLU A 710 35.27 1.95 -6.49
C GLU A 710 36.14 2.83 -5.59
N ASN A 711 37.46 2.74 -5.71
CA ASN A 711 38.42 3.55 -4.95
C ASN A 711 38.72 4.91 -5.59
N GLY A 712 38.00 5.28 -6.66
CA GLY A 712 38.25 6.48 -7.45
C GLY A 712 39.35 6.33 -8.50
N LEU A 713 39.45 7.35 -9.34
CA LEU A 713 40.47 7.46 -10.39
C LEU A 713 41.20 8.79 -10.30
N LYS A 714 42.53 8.75 -10.42
CA LYS A 714 43.32 9.98 -10.58
C LYS A 714 42.93 10.66 -11.90
N TYR A 715 42.94 11.99 -11.92
CA TYR A 715 42.61 12.77 -13.12
C TYR A 715 43.40 12.32 -14.37
N ASN A 716 44.70 12.08 -14.22
CA ASN A 716 45.55 11.68 -15.35
C ASN A 716 45.14 10.33 -15.97
N ASP A 717 44.70 9.37 -15.15
CA ASP A 717 44.24 8.07 -15.62
C ASP A 717 42.88 8.21 -16.33
N LEU A 718 41.97 9.00 -15.73
CA LEU A 718 40.67 9.30 -16.30
C LEU A 718 40.77 10.06 -17.63
N LYS A 719 41.64 11.08 -17.70
CA LYS A 719 41.97 11.85 -18.91
C LYS A 719 42.54 10.95 -20.01
N SER A 720 43.53 10.11 -19.67
CA SER A 720 44.16 9.20 -20.62
C SER A 720 43.17 8.19 -21.21
N HIS A 721 42.24 7.69 -20.38
CA HIS A 721 41.16 6.84 -20.84
C HIS A 721 40.18 7.60 -21.74
N SER A 722 39.80 8.82 -21.35
CA SER A 722 38.87 9.66 -22.10
C SER A 722 39.41 10.03 -23.49
N ILE A 723 40.70 10.40 -23.61
CA ILE A 723 41.34 10.69 -24.91
C ILE A 723 41.14 9.52 -25.89
N LYS A 724 41.39 8.28 -25.45
CA LYS A 724 41.21 7.09 -26.29
C LYS A 724 39.76 6.92 -26.74
N LEU A 725 38.81 7.12 -25.84
CA LEU A 725 37.39 7.01 -26.15
C LEU A 725 36.91 8.06 -27.16
N PHE A 726 37.40 9.30 -27.04
CA PHE A 726 37.11 10.36 -28.01
C PHE A 726 37.74 10.04 -29.38
N GLU A 727 39.00 9.58 -29.41
CA GLU A 727 39.66 9.15 -30.65
C GLU A 727 38.92 7.99 -31.34
N GLU A 728 38.46 6.99 -30.58
CA GLU A 728 37.62 5.88 -31.09
C GLU A 728 36.31 6.36 -31.73
N SER A 729 35.73 7.43 -31.20
CA SER A 729 34.50 8.05 -31.73
C SER A 729 34.74 8.97 -32.94
N GLY A 730 36.01 9.21 -33.31
CA GLY A 730 36.39 10.15 -34.37
C GLY A 730 36.26 11.62 -33.97
N LYS A 731 36.07 11.93 -32.68
CA LYS A 731 36.00 13.30 -32.15
C LYS A 731 37.35 13.69 -31.55
N LYS A 732 37.66 15.00 -31.61
CA LYS A 732 38.86 15.54 -30.95
C LYS A 732 38.57 15.73 -29.46
N PHE A 733 39.43 15.19 -28.59
CA PHE A 733 39.37 15.46 -27.16
C PHE A 733 39.66 16.95 -26.88
N ASN A 734 38.74 17.60 -26.17
CA ASN A 734 38.89 18.99 -25.71
C ASN A 734 39.05 18.99 -24.19
N GLU A 735 40.28 19.17 -23.72
CA GLU A 735 40.59 19.08 -22.30
C GLU A 735 39.86 20.13 -21.46
N LYS A 736 39.74 21.37 -21.95
CA LYS A 736 39.06 22.44 -21.18
C LYS A 736 37.59 22.09 -20.94
N GLU A 737 36.91 21.58 -21.96
CA GLU A 737 35.51 21.14 -21.87
C GLU A 737 35.35 19.91 -20.97
N PHE A 738 36.31 18.99 -21.01
CA PHE A 738 36.34 17.83 -20.13
C PHE A 738 36.48 18.23 -18.64
N ILE A 739 37.41 19.13 -18.33
CA ILE A 739 37.59 19.69 -16.98
C ILE A 739 36.30 20.43 -16.55
N SER A 740 35.76 21.31 -17.41
CA SER A 740 34.52 22.03 -17.12
C SER A 740 33.37 21.09 -16.80
N THR A 741 33.25 19.97 -17.54
CA THR A 741 32.21 18.97 -17.29
C THR A 741 32.46 18.28 -15.94
N LEU A 742 33.69 17.91 -15.59
CA LEU A 742 33.99 17.31 -14.28
C LEU A 742 33.67 18.24 -13.12
N LEU A 743 33.98 19.53 -13.24
CA LEU A 743 33.65 20.55 -12.22
C LEU A 743 32.13 20.72 -12.10
N GLU A 744 31.41 20.74 -13.22
CA GLU A 744 29.94 20.76 -13.19
C GLU A 744 29.36 19.50 -12.53
N LEU A 745 29.87 18.32 -12.87
CA LEU A 745 29.48 17.06 -12.21
C LEU A 745 29.79 17.08 -10.71
N ASN A 746 30.87 17.74 -10.30
CA ASN A 746 31.22 17.91 -8.91
C ASN A 746 30.28 18.85 -8.17
N GLN A 747 29.90 19.97 -8.79
CA GLN A 747 28.96 20.94 -8.25
C GLN A 747 27.59 20.30 -7.92
N TYR A 748 27.17 19.31 -8.70
CA TYR A 748 25.94 18.56 -8.46
C TYR A 748 26.15 17.29 -7.61
N GLY A 749 27.32 17.07 -7.01
CA GLY A 749 27.61 15.86 -6.23
C GLY A 749 27.60 14.56 -7.03
N ALA A 750 27.58 14.62 -8.36
CA ALA A 750 27.63 13.45 -9.22
C ALA A 750 29.01 12.78 -9.21
N VAL A 751 30.06 13.57 -9.05
CA VAL A 751 31.43 13.07 -8.87
C VAL A 751 32.07 13.80 -7.71
N GLY A 752 32.50 13.07 -6.68
CA GLY A 752 33.31 13.64 -5.61
C GLY A 752 34.73 13.90 -6.08
N MET A 753 35.25 15.09 -5.75
CA MET A 753 36.64 15.49 -5.99
C MET A 753 37.39 15.48 -4.67
N PHE A 754 38.36 14.57 -4.57
CA PHE A 754 39.16 14.38 -3.36
C PHE A 754 40.61 14.74 -3.66
N PRO A 755 41.27 15.57 -2.83
CA PRO A 755 42.69 15.78 -2.94
C PRO A 755 43.41 14.43 -2.85
N GLU A 756 44.56 14.32 -3.51
CA GLU A 756 45.40 13.12 -3.44
C GLU A 756 45.64 12.74 -1.98
N ILE A 757 45.06 11.61 -1.59
CA ILE A 757 45.27 11.00 -0.28
C ILE A 757 46.64 10.33 -0.36
N GLU A 758 47.64 10.89 0.32
CA GLU A 758 48.98 10.29 0.45
C GLU A 758 48.94 8.88 1.05
#